data_AF-A0A6N3DE52-F1
#
_entry.id   AF-A0A6N3DE52-F1
#
_cell.length_a   1.000
_cell.length_b   1.000
_cell.length_c   1.000
_cell.angle_alpha   90.00
_cell.angle_beta   90.00
_cell.angle_gamma   90.00
#
_symmetry.space_group_name_H-M   'P 1'
#
loop_
_entity.id
_entity.type
_entity.pdbx_description
1 polymer ?
#
loop_
_entity_poly.entity_id
_entity_poly.type
_entity_poly.pdbx_seq_one_letter_code
_entity_poly.pdbx_strand_id
1 'polypeptide(L)'
;MAKHVRIWEEDCIIPTYSMAPPEKSPLFIEKRAYQGSTGKVYPLPVTEKVLDDKKDVSYRAVYLENEYLKVCVLPELGGRIQRAYDKTNGYDFVYYNHVIKPALVGLTGPWISGGIEFNWPQHHRPSTYSPVDYTFTSNDDGSCTIYVGETDKMYGTKGMAAISLYPGKAYIEIKGQLYNHTDLPQTFLWWANPAVPVNDDTFSVFPPDVHAVMDHGKRAVSTFPIATGEYYKCDYSAGVDISRYKNVKVPTSYMAAHSDYDFIGNYDENLEAGLLHVADHHVSPGKKQWTWGNGDFGRTWDRNLTETDGPYIELMTGVFTDNQPDFTWLKPHEEKTFVQYFMPYKGVGRVGNATREAAVSLSGGTDGTAVLKVYTTGVYEQAKIQATQKNPRALLYENTADLSPETSYAASFPAPDRLSGCTVTVSCGNKVLVEYTVYEKQPEPIPEPAEPMKSPEEMKSTEELYLAGTHLEQYRHATFEPADYYLEGLKRDSTDIRLNNSYGLLLYKRGRIKDSIPYFRAAIKKQTWKNPNPYSGECWFNLGLALMADGQKEEAYDAFYKATWSAETQSSAFYWLACLASEKGAYEDALDFASKSMLRNWHNMKARSLKAALLRKLGLDPSALLKESLEIDPLYMSCLYEQAVYDGRFDYWKEKMRGESHNYLEVSLDYVNAGFYEDALSVLNACKDSNPMCQYYQGYIHTRLNDPDKAISCFTQAEAASPDYCFPNRVEEIRILETAVGLLPEAPMAHYYLGNLLYDKKQYESAIAHWEKAVEQKDGLALAHRNLAIACYNKLQDGARAEKEMKTACAIDPDYPRFLLEYDQLAARLNQSNTERLERLESHPDLVHDRDDLYLRYITLLNCTGKWEAALDALCTHRFHPWEGGEGKASAQYRYALIRLAHRELEAGRPHDALTCLTATLSYPENLGEGKLPNVPDNEAHYYMGIAYRQMKEEEKATEYFLLAASGPQEPGSVLYYNDQPSDFIFYQGLANLELGRPEAARKAFHQLIFYGEKHLFDEAAYDFFAVSLPEIEVFQDDIQLRSTQYCNYLRALGALGLGEKEKAAGLFRGLLEKQADYQGALALLDRVK
;
A
#
# COMPACT_ATOMS: atom_id res chain seq x y z
N MET A 1 39.59 22.84 -13.15
CA MET A 1 39.26 22.46 -11.75
C MET A 1 38.52 21.14 -11.82
N ALA A 2 38.85 20.15 -10.99
CA ALA A 2 38.07 18.92 -10.93
C ALA A 2 36.62 19.31 -10.59
N LYS A 3 35.67 18.98 -11.47
CA LYS A 3 34.25 19.27 -11.27
C LYS A 3 33.79 18.40 -10.09
N HIS A 4 33.27 19.02 -9.04
CA HIS A 4 32.78 18.34 -7.83
C HIS A 4 31.27 18.51 -7.78
N VAL A 5 30.56 17.47 -7.35
CA VAL A 5 29.14 17.59 -7.00
C VAL A 5 29.03 18.42 -5.73
N ARG A 6 28.06 19.33 -5.70
CA ARG A 6 27.72 20.09 -4.51
C ARG A 6 26.64 19.37 -3.74
N ILE A 7 26.80 19.32 -2.43
CA ILE A 7 25.79 18.84 -1.49
C ILE A 7 25.64 19.84 -0.34
N TRP A 8 24.41 20.17 0.01
CA TRP A 8 24.12 21.08 1.12
C TRP A 8 22.69 20.87 1.64
N GLU A 9 22.44 21.41 2.83
CA GLU A 9 21.12 21.52 3.41
C GLU A 9 20.64 22.96 3.36
N GLU A 10 19.36 23.16 3.03
CA GLU A 10 18.69 24.46 3.15
C GLU A 10 17.23 24.27 3.56
N ASP A 11 16.69 25.26 4.25
CA ASP A 11 15.25 25.31 4.50
C ASP A 11 14.55 25.79 3.21
N CYS A 12 13.57 25.02 2.73
CA CYS A 12 12.71 25.44 1.64
C CYS A 12 11.29 25.67 2.15
N ILE A 13 10.67 26.76 1.70
CA ILE A 13 9.29 27.08 2.04
C ILE A 13 8.40 26.53 0.94
N ILE A 14 7.50 25.63 1.31
CA ILE A 14 6.51 25.07 0.40
C ILE A 14 5.14 25.32 1.02
N PRO A 15 4.17 25.88 0.27
CA PRO A 15 2.78 25.93 0.69
C PRO A 15 2.27 24.51 0.97
N THR A 16 1.69 24.30 2.15
CA THR A 16 1.24 22.98 2.60
C THR A 16 -0.17 23.07 3.18
N TYR A 17 -1.00 22.12 2.80
CA TYR A 17 -2.27 21.84 3.47
C TYR A 17 -2.03 20.97 4.70
N SER A 18 -2.51 21.43 5.86
CA SER A 18 -2.29 20.74 7.13
C SER A 18 -3.08 19.42 7.21
N MET A 19 -2.61 18.51 8.06
CA MET A 19 -3.35 17.32 8.46
C MET A 19 -3.87 17.46 9.88
N ALA A 20 -5.00 16.83 10.19
CA ALA A 20 -5.42 16.65 11.56
C ALA A 20 -4.43 15.73 12.31
N PRO A 21 -4.38 15.80 13.66
CA PRO A 21 -3.69 14.77 14.44
C PRO A 21 -4.22 13.36 14.10
N PRO A 22 -3.38 12.33 14.13
CA PRO A 22 -3.84 10.97 13.86
C PRO A 22 -4.72 10.45 15.00
N GLU A 23 -5.42 9.35 14.74
CA GLU A 23 -6.28 8.66 15.68
C GLU A 23 -5.52 8.13 16.89
N LYS A 24 -6.05 8.43 18.08
CA LYS A 24 -5.53 7.92 19.35
C LYS A 24 -5.85 6.43 19.54
N SER A 25 -6.97 5.98 18.97
CA SER A 25 -7.42 4.59 19.05
C SER A 25 -6.64 3.69 18.09
N PRO A 26 -6.21 2.49 18.51
CA PRO A 26 -5.68 1.50 17.57
C PRO A 26 -6.81 1.01 16.65
N LEU A 27 -6.51 0.85 15.36
CA LEU A 27 -7.47 0.34 14.38
C LEU A 27 -7.19 -1.13 14.03
N PHE A 28 -8.10 -2.00 14.44
CA PHE A 28 -8.03 -3.44 14.15
C PHE A 28 -8.85 -3.79 12.91
N ILE A 29 -8.22 -3.73 11.74
CA ILE A 29 -8.87 -3.93 10.44
C ILE A 29 -8.28 -5.16 9.76
N GLU A 30 -8.80 -6.34 10.10
CA GLU A 30 -8.19 -7.61 9.69
C GLU A 30 -8.51 -8.03 8.27
N LYS A 31 -9.69 -7.67 7.76
CA LYS A 31 -10.22 -8.12 6.46
C LYS A 31 -10.13 -7.07 5.36
N ARG A 32 -9.53 -5.90 5.62
CA ARG A 32 -9.35 -4.85 4.59
C ARG A 32 -8.30 -5.30 3.60
N ALA A 33 -8.66 -5.34 2.32
CA ALA A 33 -7.71 -5.44 1.23
C ALA A 33 -7.22 -4.03 0.84
N TYR A 34 -5.92 -3.90 0.65
CA TYR A 34 -5.25 -2.67 0.27
C TYR A 34 -4.13 -2.99 -0.73
N GLN A 35 -4.32 -2.52 -1.96
CA GLN A 35 -3.49 -2.82 -3.13
C GLN A 35 -3.19 -4.32 -3.29
N GLY A 36 -4.22 -5.17 -3.09
CA GLY A 36 -4.16 -6.64 -3.19
C GLY A 36 -3.53 -7.36 -1.99
N SER A 37 -3.13 -6.63 -0.95
CA SER A 37 -2.53 -7.15 0.28
C SER A 37 -3.36 -6.75 1.51
N THR A 38 -2.96 -7.15 2.72
CA THR A 38 -3.63 -6.70 3.94
C THR A 38 -3.51 -5.19 4.13
N GLY A 39 -4.65 -4.52 4.33
CA GLY A 39 -4.77 -3.12 4.73
C GLY A 39 -4.71 -2.90 6.24
N LYS A 40 -4.14 -3.88 6.97
CA LYS A 40 -3.84 -3.74 8.39
C LYS A 40 -2.94 -2.52 8.61
N VAL A 41 -3.28 -1.72 9.62
CA VAL A 41 -2.54 -0.50 9.97
C VAL A 41 -1.83 -0.61 11.30
N TYR A 42 -2.30 -1.44 12.24
CA TYR A 42 -1.62 -1.67 13.52
C TYR A 42 -0.18 -2.17 13.28
N PRO A 43 0.85 -1.59 13.93
CA PRO A 43 0.82 -0.65 15.07
C PRO A 43 0.98 0.84 14.73
N LEU A 44 0.52 1.29 13.57
CA LEU A 44 0.63 2.68 13.18
C LEU A 44 -0.65 3.44 13.51
N PRO A 45 -0.55 4.68 14.03
CA PRO A 45 -1.68 5.57 14.12
C PRO A 45 -2.08 6.03 12.70
N VAL A 46 -3.38 6.22 12.48
CA VAL A 46 -3.94 6.57 11.16
C VAL A 46 -4.45 8.00 11.20
N THR A 47 -4.16 8.79 10.17
CA THR A 47 -4.75 10.12 10.00
C THR A 47 -5.90 10.04 9.02
N GLU A 48 -7.08 10.49 9.41
CA GLU A 48 -8.31 10.32 8.60
C GLU A 48 -8.94 11.66 8.19
N LYS A 49 -8.20 12.77 8.37
CA LYS A 49 -8.68 14.11 8.03
C LYS A 49 -7.57 15.00 7.49
N VAL A 50 -7.84 15.59 6.32
CA VAL A 50 -7.07 16.69 5.73
C VAL A 50 -7.73 18.00 6.13
N LEU A 51 -6.95 19.04 6.42
CA LEU A 51 -7.47 20.37 6.75
C LEU A 51 -7.41 21.30 5.53
N ASP A 52 -8.37 22.21 5.46
CA ASP A 52 -8.48 23.19 4.36
C ASP A 52 -7.46 24.34 4.45
N ASP A 53 -6.74 24.47 5.57
CA ASP A 53 -5.78 25.55 5.77
C ASP A 53 -4.49 25.30 4.98
N LYS A 54 -4.21 26.20 4.03
CA LYS A 54 -2.93 26.29 3.34
C LYS A 54 -2.04 27.28 4.07
N LYS A 55 -0.84 26.84 4.45
CA LYS A 55 0.18 27.69 5.10
C LYS A 55 1.56 27.41 4.56
N ASP A 56 2.42 28.41 4.63
CA ASP A 56 3.84 28.26 4.30
C ASP A 56 4.52 27.41 5.39
N VAL A 57 5.06 26.26 4.99
CA VAL A 57 5.82 25.37 5.88
C VAL A 57 7.27 25.34 5.43
N SER A 58 8.17 25.48 6.41
CA SER A 58 9.61 25.34 6.20
C SER A 58 9.99 23.87 6.35
N TYR A 59 10.52 23.27 5.29
CA TYR A 59 11.04 21.91 5.27
C TYR A 59 12.57 21.93 5.18
N ARG A 60 13.25 21.09 5.97
CA ARG A 60 14.69 20.87 5.78
C ARG A 60 14.94 19.98 4.56
N ALA A 61 15.48 20.58 3.51
CA ALA A 61 15.80 19.90 2.26
C ALA A 61 17.30 19.64 2.12
N VAL A 62 17.66 18.53 1.48
CA VAL A 62 19.04 18.17 1.13
C VAL A 62 19.17 18.17 -0.38
N TYR A 63 20.13 18.93 -0.92
CA TYR A 63 20.31 19.11 -2.35
C TYR A 63 21.56 18.43 -2.87
N LEU A 64 21.46 17.85 -4.05
CA LEU A 64 22.60 17.44 -4.88
C LEU A 64 22.60 18.27 -6.16
N GLU A 65 23.76 18.79 -6.56
CA GLU A 65 23.89 19.54 -7.80
C GLU A 65 25.23 19.26 -8.51
N ASN A 66 25.17 18.91 -9.78
CA ASN A 66 26.34 18.82 -10.67
C ASN A 66 26.15 19.74 -11.88
N GLU A 67 26.87 19.57 -12.98
CA GLU A 67 26.79 20.46 -14.15
C GLU A 67 25.44 20.38 -14.88
N TYR A 68 24.75 19.24 -14.79
CA TYR A 68 23.54 18.95 -15.57
C TYR A 68 22.28 18.91 -14.71
N LEU A 69 22.36 18.35 -13.50
CA LEU A 69 21.20 18.07 -12.66
C LEU A 69 21.22 18.86 -11.36
N LYS A 70 20.02 19.25 -10.90
CA LYS A 70 19.75 19.68 -9.52
C LYS A 70 18.65 18.80 -8.93
N VAL A 71 18.93 18.15 -7.80
CA VAL A 71 18.04 17.20 -7.14
C VAL A 71 17.75 17.70 -5.72
N CYS A 72 16.47 17.68 -5.34
CA CYS A 72 15.99 18.04 -4.01
C CYS A 72 15.40 16.81 -3.32
N VAL A 73 15.90 16.47 -2.14
CA VAL A 73 15.38 15.39 -1.28
C VAL A 73 14.74 16.01 -0.03
N LEU A 74 13.57 15.51 0.37
CA LEU A 74 12.87 15.93 1.58
C LEU A 74 12.82 14.80 2.62
N PRO A 75 13.80 14.72 3.55
CA PRO A 75 13.78 13.77 4.66
C PRO A 75 12.52 13.85 5.52
N GLU A 76 11.94 15.04 5.68
CA GLU A 76 10.73 15.25 6.48
C GLU A 76 9.45 14.68 5.83
N LEU A 77 9.46 14.38 4.52
CA LEU A 77 8.32 13.84 3.77
C LEU A 77 8.68 12.50 3.12
N GLY A 78 9.01 11.51 3.96
CA GLY A 78 9.30 10.14 3.53
C GLY A 78 10.69 9.96 2.89
N GLY A 79 11.54 10.99 2.83
CA GLY A 79 12.84 10.90 2.16
C GLY A 79 12.75 10.88 0.63
N ARG A 80 11.62 11.31 0.07
CA ARG A 80 11.38 11.34 -1.37
C ARG A 80 12.32 12.30 -2.09
N ILE A 81 12.58 12.03 -3.37
CA ILE A 81 13.13 13.03 -4.28
C ILE A 81 11.97 13.94 -4.67
N GLN A 82 11.89 15.14 -4.10
CA GLN A 82 10.82 16.10 -4.37
C GLN A 82 10.93 16.71 -5.77
N ARG A 83 12.17 16.90 -6.26
CA ARG A 83 12.44 17.54 -7.53
C ARG A 83 13.69 16.97 -8.16
N ALA A 84 13.64 16.70 -9.46
CA ALA A 84 14.82 16.42 -10.27
C ALA A 84 14.76 17.26 -11.55
N TYR A 85 15.68 18.22 -11.63
CA TYR A 85 15.69 19.27 -12.64
C TYR A 85 16.88 19.13 -13.57
N ASP A 86 16.60 19.12 -14.88
CA ASP A 86 17.62 19.17 -15.94
C ASP A 86 17.94 20.63 -16.30
N LYS A 87 19.14 21.06 -15.92
CA LYS A 87 19.62 22.44 -16.12
C LYS A 87 19.97 22.74 -17.58
N THR A 88 20.11 21.74 -18.44
CA THR A 88 20.54 21.93 -19.83
C THR A 88 19.41 22.41 -20.74
N ASN A 89 18.15 22.13 -20.38
CA ASN A 89 16.97 22.59 -21.11
C ASN A 89 15.88 23.21 -20.21
N GLY A 90 16.09 23.22 -18.89
CA GLY A 90 15.16 23.80 -17.93
C GLY A 90 13.92 22.94 -17.68
N TYR A 91 14.03 21.62 -17.80
CA TYR A 91 12.93 20.67 -17.68
C TYR A 91 12.97 19.91 -16.35
N ASP A 92 11.86 19.90 -15.63
CA ASP A 92 11.65 19.03 -14.47
C ASP A 92 11.22 17.63 -14.97
N PHE A 93 12.20 16.74 -15.13
CA PHE A 93 11.97 15.38 -15.64
C PHE A 93 11.33 14.46 -14.58
N VAL A 94 11.27 14.91 -13.33
CA VAL A 94 10.40 14.37 -12.28
C VAL A 94 9.40 15.47 -11.92
N TYR A 95 8.11 15.12 -11.87
CA TYR A 95 7.01 16.04 -11.59
C TYR A 95 7.24 16.79 -10.28
N TYR A 96 7.38 18.11 -10.39
CA TYR A 96 7.58 19.00 -9.25
C TYR A 96 6.25 19.65 -8.86
N ASN A 97 5.67 19.18 -7.76
CA ASN A 97 4.50 19.80 -7.16
C ASN A 97 4.95 20.98 -6.28
N HIS A 98 4.47 22.18 -6.60
CA HIS A 98 4.78 23.42 -5.88
C HIS A 98 3.96 23.58 -4.59
N VAL A 99 3.03 22.67 -4.31
CA VAL A 99 2.23 22.62 -3.09
C VAL A 99 2.26 21.22 -2.49
N ILE A 100 2.38 21.11 -1.16
CA ILE A 100 2.17 19.83 -0.45
C ILE A 100 0.69 19.74 -0.12
N LYS A 101 -0.05 18.97 -0.92
CA LYS A 101 -1.49 18.76 -0.74
C LYS A 101 -1.78 17.28 -0.53
N PRO A 102 -1.85 16.81 0.72
CA PRO A 102 -2.10 15.41 1.02
C PRO A 102 -3.54 15.00 0.72
N ALA A 103 -3.71 13.76 0.28
CA ALA A 103 -4.98 13.04 0.19
C ALA A 103 -4.91 11.78 1.07
N LEU A 104 -6.07 11.23 1.44
CA LEU A 104 -6.20 10.08 2.33
C LEU A 104 -6.05 8.74 1.56
N VAL A 105 -4.98 8.61 0.77
CA VAL A 105 -4.69 7.45 -0.10
C VAL A 105 -3.68 6.49 0.52
N GLY A 106 -2.76 6.99 1.36
CA GLY A 106 -1.73 6.17 1.98
C GLY A 106 -2.29 5.15 2.97
N LEU A 107 -1.50 4.13 3.31
CA LEU A 107 -1.94 3.07 4.24
C LEU A 107 -2.37 3.64 5.61
N THR A 108 -1.64 4.66 6.08
CA THR A 108 -1.90 5.41 7.32
C THR A 108 -2.68 6.71 7.10
N GLY A 109 -3.21 6.92 5.89
CA GLY A 109 -3.96 8.11 5.48
C GLY A 109 -3.18 9.03 4.55
N PRO A 110 -2.29 9.90 5.05
CA PRO A 110 -1.69 10.95 4.24
C PRO A 110 -0.77 10.40 3.15
N TRP A 111 -1.00 10.84 1.92
CA TRP A 111 -0.13 10.62 0.77
C TRP A 111 -0.12 11.87 -0.12
N ILE A 112 0.99 12.16 -0.79
CA ILE A 112 1.14 13.34 -1.67
C ILE A 112 1.66 12.92 -3.04
N SER A 113 1.21 13.64 -4.07
CA SER A 113 1.67 13.45 -5.45
C SER A 113 3.02 14.09 -5.72
N GLY A 114 3.69 13.60 -6.76
CA GLY A 114 4.93 14.16 -7.27
C GLY A 114 6.21 13.55 -6.69
N GLY A 115 7.33 13.90 -7.32
CA GLY A 115 8.63 13.39 -6.93
C GLY A 115 8.87 11.91 -7.30
N ILE A 116 9.83 11.29 -6.62
CA ILE A 116 10.04 9.84 -6.61
C ILE A 116 9.74 9.31 -5.21
N GLU A 117 8.65 8.56 -5.06
CA GLU A 117 8.31 7.82 -3.85
C GLU A 117 9.03 6.46 -3.82
N PHE A 118 9.51 6.03 -2.64
CA PHE A 118 10.08 4.69 -2.43
C PHE A 118 9.09 3.82 -1.65
N ASN A 119 8.43 2.91 -2.35
CA ASN A 119 7.41 2.00 -1.84
C ASN A 119 8.04 0.75 -1.24
N TRP A 120 8.12 0.70 0.10
CA TRP A 120 8.67 -0.40 0.90
C TRP A 120 8.13 -0.33 2.35
N PRO A 121 8.05 -1.44 3.12
CA PRO A 121 8.13 -2.84 2.66
C PRO A 121 6.80 -3.34 2.07
N GLN A 122 5.83 -2.45 1.95
CA GLN A 122 4.51 -2.65 1.34
C GLN A 122 4.29 -1.56 0.27
N HIS A 123 3.13 -1.55 -0.41
CA HIS A 123 2.80 -0.66 -1.53
C HIS A 123 3.04 0.81 -1.20
N HIS A 124 2.05 1.62 -0.84
CA HIS A 124 2.40 2.92 -0.28
C HIS A 124 3.05 2.65 1.08
N ARG A 125 4.29 3.09 1.20
CA ARG A 125 5.07 2.93 2.43
C ARG A 125 4.26 3.48 3.60
N PRO A 126 4.09 2.74 4.71
CA PRO A 126 3.23 3.20 5.81
C PRO A 126 3.65 4.57 6.40
N SER A 127 4.94 4.90 6.29
CA SER A 127 5.56 6.15 6.71
C SER A 127 5.88 7.10 5.54
N THR A 128 5.20 6.98 4.38
CA THR A 128 5.46 7.79 3.16
C THR A 128 5.37 9.31 3.38
N TYR A 129 4.58 9.74 4.36
CA TYR A 129 4.42 11.14 4.76
C TYR A 129 5.17 11.48 6.07
N SER A 130 5.78 10.49 6.72
CA SER A 130 6.51 10.69 7.97
C SER A 130 7.97 11.07 7.72
N PRO A 131 8.61 11.80 8.63
CA PRO A 131 10.05 12.05 8.53
C PRO A 131 10.86 10.75 8.63
N VAL A 132 12.03 10.72 7.99
CA VAL A 132 12.94 9.56 7.93
C VAL A 132 14.32 9.89 8.45
N ASP A 133 15.11 8.87 8.81
CA ASP A 133 16.50 9.06 9.20
C ASP A 133 17.32 9.41 7.95
N TYR A 134 18.25 10.37 8.06
CA TYR A 134 19.10 10.75 6.92
C TYR A 134 20.50 11.20 7.32
N THR A 135 21.43 11.00 6.38
CA THR A 135 22.80 11.53 6.43
C THR A 135 23.32 11.68 5.01
N PHE A 136 24.50 12.29 4.85
CA PHE A 136 25.09 12.47 3.53
C PHE A 136 26.59 12.55 3.56
N THR A 137 27.23 12.27 2.43
CA THR A 137 28.69 12.21 2.30
C THR A 137 29.17 12.73 0.95
N SER A 138 30.43 13.18 0.91
CA SER A 138 31.19 13.46 -0.31
C SER A 138 32.23 12.37 -0.51
N ASN A 139 32.36 11.88 -1.73
CA ASN A 139 33.21 10.73 -2.08
C ASN A 139 34.51 11.17 -2.75
N ASP A 140 35.52 10.31 -2.72
CA ASP A 140 36.86 10.57 -3.27
C ASP A 140 36.87 10.82 -4.78
N ASP A 141 35.88 10.30 -5.52
CA ASP A 141 35.72 10.50 -6.95
C ASP A 141 35.00 11.82 -7.32
N GLY A 142 34.66 12.63 -6.30
CA GLY A 142 33.95 13.90 -6.45
C GLY A 142 32.43 13.77 -6.53
N SER A 143 31.88 12.55 -6.45
CA SER A 143 30.44 12.31 -6.28
C SER A 143 29.98 12.65 -4.86
N CYS A 144 28.68 12.84 -4.68
CA CYS A 144 28.06 13.01 -3.38
C CYS A 144 26.82 12.13 -3.27
N THR A 145 26.55 11.65 -2.06
CA THR A 145 25.47 10.70 -1.77
C THR A 145 24.65 11.17 -0.58
N ILE A 146 23.33 11.18 -0.75
CA ILE A 146 22.34 11.34 0.33
C ILE A 146 21.83 9.94 0.70
N TYR A 147 21.80 9.62 1.99
CA TYR A 147 21.21 8.40 2.52
C TYR A 147 19.91 8.76 3.24
N VAL A 148 18.83 8.06 2.88
CA VAL A 148 17.56 8.10 3.61
C VAL A 148 17.18 6.69 4.01
N GLY A 149 16.69 6.48 5.24
CA GLY A 149 16.29 5.16 5.70
C GLY A 149 15.44 5.15 6.95
N GLU A 150 14.90 3.98 7.28
CA GLU A 150 14.17 3.72 8.51
C GLU A 150 14.15 2.21 8.83
N THR A 151 13.85 1.89 10.10
CA THR A 151 13.30 0.58 10.48
C THR A 151 11.78 0.67 10.50
N ASP A 152 11.10 -0.18 9.72
CA ASP A 152 9.65 -0.23 9.64
C ASP A 152 9.03 -0.74 10.95
N LYS A 153 8.05 0.00 11.46
CA LYS A 153 7.37 -0.31 12.72
C LYS A 153 6.51 -1.58 12.64
N MET A 154 6.00 -1.94 11.46
CA MET A 154 5.08 -3.07 11.33
C MET A 154 5.80 -4.43 11.44
N TYR A 155 6.95 -4.56 10.79
CA TYR A 155 7.66 -5.83 10.61
C TYR A 155 9.10 -5.82 11.12
N GLY A 156 9.64 -4.66 11.53
CA GLY A 156 11.00 -4.53 12.05
C GLY A 156 12.11 -4.67 11.00
N THR A 157 11.78 -4.59 9.70
CA THR A 157 12.76 -4.61 8.61
C THR A 157 13.27 -3.19 8.33
N LYS A 158 14.53 -3.06 7.91
CA LYS A 158 15.15 -1.77 7.58
C LYS A 158 15.26 -1.59 6.08
N GLY A 159 14.83 -0.43 5.59
CA GLY A 159 15.01 0.00 4.20
C GLY A 159 15.86 1.27 4.13
N MET A 160 16.74 1.35 3.12
CA MET A 160 17.56 2.54 2.86
C MET A 160 17.69 2.78 1.36
N ALA A 161 17.63 4.05 0.95
CA ALA A 161 17.99 4.51 -0.39
C ALA A 161 19.22 5.43 -0.31
N ALA A 162 20.28 5.09 -1.03
CA ALA A 162 21.44 5.94 -1.25
C ALA A 162 21.31 6.60 -2.62
N ILE A 163 21.14 7.93 -2.64
CA ILE A 163 20.87 8.76 -3.82
C ILE A 163 22.16 9.51 -4.17
N SER A 164 22.74 9.20 -5.33
CA SER A 164 24.05 9.72 -5.73
C SER A 164 23.98 10.53 -7.03
N LEU A 165 24.75 11.62 -7.07
CA LEU A 165 25.14 12.30 -8.32
C LEU A 165 26.65 12.21 -8.52
N TYR A 166 27.08 12.09 -9.77
CA TYR A 166 28.48 12.03 -10.18
C TYR A 166 28.88 13.25 -11.00
N PRO A 167 30.14 13.72 -10.93
CA PRO A 167 30.63 14.76 -11.83
C PRO A 167 30.51 14.36 -13.30
N GLY A 168 30.05 15.27 -14.15
CA GLY A 168 29.98 15.03 -15.60
C GLY A 168 28.98 13.96 -16.04
N LYS A 169 28.04 13.55 -15.18
CA LYS A 169 26.97 12.59 -15.50
C LYS A 169 25.57 13.16 -15.30
N ALA A 170 24.69 12.99 -16.27
CA ALA A 170 23.29 13.42 -16.25
C ALA A 170 22.36 12.24 -15.89
N TYR A 171 22.60 11.60 -14.74
CA TYR A 171 21.70 10.63 -14.15
C TYR A 171 21.76 10.68 -12.63
N ILE A 172 20.67 10.25 -11.99
CA ILE A 172 20.60 9.92 -10.57
C ILE A 172 20.84 8.43 -10.44
N GLU A 173 21.77 8.02 -9.59
CA GLU A 173 21.91 6.63 -9.18
C GLU A 173 21.23 6.44 -7.82
N ILE A 174 20.38 5.42 -7.71
CA ILE A 174 19.72 5.03 -6.47
C ILE A 174 20.14 3.60 -6.14
N LYS A 175 20.89 3.43 -5.06
CA LYS A 175 21.19 2.11 -4.49
C LYS A 175 20.23 1.83 -3.33
N GLY A 176 19.38 0.84 -3.50
CA GLY A 176 18.52 0.35 -2.42
C GLY A 176 19.23 -0.71 -1.58
N GLN A 177 19.02 -0.67 -0.27
CA GLN A 177 19.49 -1.68 0.69
C GLN A 177 18.34 -2.07 1.61
N LEU A 178 18.02 -3.36 1.62
CA LEU A 178 16.91 -3.96 2.35
C LEU A 178 17.48 -4.98 3.33
N TYR A 179 17.29 -4.76 4.63
CA TYR A 179 17.88 -5.57 5.68
C TYR A 179 16.80 -6.11 6.63
N ASN A 180 16.79 -7.42 6.87
CA ASN A 180 15.91 -8.01 7.87
C ASN A 180 16.62 -8.04 9.24
N HIS A 181 16.37 -7.03 10.06
CA HIS A 181 16.88 -6.96 11.43
C HIS A 181 16.26 -8.01 12.36
N THR A 182 15.16 -8.66 11.97
CA THR A 182 14.44 -9.60 12.82
C THR A 182 14.99 -11.03 12.73
N ASP A 183 14.65 -11.83 13.72
CA ASP A 183 14.98 -13.26 13.77
C ASP A 183 13.98 -14.15 13.01
N LEU A 184 12.98 -13.55 12.37
CA LEU A 184 11.94 -14.24 11.62
C LEU A 184 12.05 -13.89 10.13
N PRO A 185 11.71 -14.80 9.21
CA PRO A 185 11.58 -14.45 7.81
C PRO A 185 10.46 -13.41 7.63
N GLN A 186 10.78 -12.31 6.96
CA GLN A 186 9.85 -11.23 6.63
C GLN A 186 9.61 -11.19 5.13
N THR A 187 8.48 -10.63 4.74
CA THR A 187 8.14 -10.40 3.33
C THR A 187 8.27 -8.93 3.01
N PHE A 188 8.56 -8.61 1.75
CA PHE A 188 8.63 -7.24 1.30
C PHE A 188 8.27 -7.08 -0.17
N LEU A 189 7.97 -5.85 -0.56
CA LEU A 189 8.03 -5.40 -1.94
C LEU A 189 8.83 -4.10 -2.02
N TRP A 190 9.42 -3.85 -3.20
CA TRP A 190 10.07 -2.58 -3.51
C TRP A 190 9.60 -2.05 -4.86
N TRP A 191 9.15 -0.80 -4.87
CA TRP A 191 8.93 -0.03 -6.09
C TRP A 191 9.45 1.40 -5.92
N ALA A 192 10.14 1.92 -6.93
CA ALA A 192 10.41 3.35 -7.04
C ALA A 192 9.40 3.97 -8.02
N ASN A 193 8.73 5.04 -7.59
CA ASN A 193 7.59 5.62 -8.31
C ASN A 193 7.87 7.07 -8.70
N PRO A 194 8.65 7.32 -9.77
CA PRO A 194 8.74 8.64 -10.36
C PRO A 194 7.39 9.06 -10.95
N ALA A 195 6.86 10.16 -10.43
CA ALA A 195 5.83 10.93 -11.13
C ALA A 195 6.48 11.76 -12.24
N VAL A 196 5.85 11.81 -13.41
CA VAL A 196 6.30 12.61 -14.55
C VAL A 196 5.14 13.47 -15.08
N PRO A 197 5.39 14.75 -15.44
CA PRO A 197 4.36 15.63 -15.97
C PRO A 197 3.86 15.09 -17.32
N VAL A 198 2.55 15.23 -17.58
CA VAL A 198 1.95 14.78 -18.84
C VAL A 198 0.99 15.80 -19.43
N ASN A 199 0.76 15.68 -20.74
CA ASN A 199 -0.20 16.44 -21.52
C ASN A 199 -0.62 15.64 -22.77
N ASP A 200 -1.28 16.30 -23.72
CA ASP A 200 -1.78 15.66 -24.94
C ASP A 200 -0.69 15.17 -25.92
N ASP A 201 0.55 15.61 -25.73
CA ASP A 201 1.74 15.27 -26.52
C ASP A 201 2.66 14.26 -25.78
N THR A 202 2.25 13.79 -24.61
CA THR A 202 3.01 12.82 -23.81
C THR A 202 2.61 11.38 -24.09
N PHE A 203 3.61 10.51 -24.22
CA PHE A 203 3.43 9.06 -24.25
C PHE A 203 4.46 8.34 -23.39
N SER A 204 4.12 7.12 -23.00
CA SER A 204 5.02 6.25 -22.26
C SER A 204 5.86 5.39 -23.18
N VAL A 205 7.11 5.22 -22.77
CA VAL A 205 8.15 4.52 -23.52
C VAL A 205 8.42 3.19 -22.83
N PHE A 206 7.66 2.18 -23.22
CA PHE A 206 7.96 0.79 -22.89
C PHE A 206 8.96 0.22 -23.90
N PRO A 207 9.76 -0.78 -23.50
CA PRO A 207 10.62 -1.51 -24.43
C PRO A 207 9.87 -2.10 -25.62
N PRO A 208 10.56 -2.26 -26.77
CA PRO A 208 9.92 -2.68 -28.02
C PRO A 208 9.39 -4.12 -28.01
N ASP A 209 9.81 -4.95 -27.06
CA ASP A 209 9.35 -6.33 -26.88
C ASP A 209 8.09 -6.46 -26.01
N VAL A 210 7.63 -5.38 -25.39
CA VAL A 210 6.37 -5.37 -24.61
C VAL A 210 5.18 -5.41 -25.57
N HIS A 211 4.58 -6.59 -25.71
CA HIS A 211 3.41 -6.82 -26.56
C HIS A 211 2.09 -6.93 -25.77
N ALA A 212 2.16 -7.15 -24.46
CA ALA A 212 1.02 -7.27 -23.57
C ALA A 212 1.29 -6.60 -22.22
N VAL A 213 0.20 -6.14 -21.59
CA VAL A 213 0.21 -5.55 -20.26
C VAL A 213 -0.88 -6.12 -19.37
N MET A 214 -0.62 -6.12 -18.07
CA MET A 214 -1.46 -6.70 -17.02
C MET A 214 -1.91 -5.64 -16.03
N ASP A 215 -3.06 -5.83 -15.39
CA ASP A 215 -3.46 -5.03 -14.23
C ASP A 215 -2.90 -5.58 -12.90
N HIS A 216 -3.33 -4.99 -11.77
CA HIS A 216 -2.98 -5.44 -10.42
C HIS A 216 -3.42 -6.89 -10.19
N GLY A 217 -2.51 -7.72 -9.68
CA GLY A 217 -2.77 -9.14 -9.43
C GLY A 217 -2.98 -9.98 -10.70
N LYS A 218 -2.66 -9.44 -11.89
CA LYS A 218 -2.82 -10.11 -13.19
C LYS A 218 -4.28 -10.55 -13.45
N ARG A 219 -5.27 -9.77 -13.03
CA ARG A 219 -6.72 -10.06 -13.17
C ARG A 219 -7.24 -9.81 -14.59
N ALA A 220 -6.64 -8.87 -15.29
CA ALA A 220 -6.99 -8.48 -16.66
C ALA A 220 -5.72 -8.24 -17.48
N VAL A 221 -5.76 -8.61 -18.75
CA VAL A 221 -4.64 -8.49 -19.69
C VAL A 221 -5.11 -7.78 -20.97
N SER A 222 -4.27 -6.92 -21.53
CA SER A 222 -4.53 -6.25 -22.81
C SER A 222 -3.28 -6.23 -23.69
N THR A 223 -3.47 -6.07 -25.00
CA THR A 223 -2.37 -5.84 -25.95
C THR A 223 -1.79 -4.45 -25.77
N PHE A 224 -0.48 -4.31 -26.01
CA PHE A 224 0.24 -3.04 -25.91
C PHE A 224 1.09 -2.81 -27.18
N PRO A 225 1.27 -1.54 -27.63
CA PRO A 225 0.64 -0.30 -27.14
C PRO A 225 -0.80 -0.10 -27.59
N ILE A 226 -1.27 -0.88 -28.57
CA ILE A 226 -2.65 -0.81 -29.07
C ILE A 226 -3.51 -1.79 -28.28
N ALA A 227 -4.39 -1.28 -27.42
CA ALA A 227 -5.37 -2.08 -26.71
C ALA A 227 -6.54 -2.45 -27.64
N THR A 228 -7.04 -3.66 -27.49
CA THR A 228 -8.26 -4.16 -28.15
C THR A 228 -9.14 -4.87 -27.13
N GLY A 229 -10.46 -4.82 -27.32
CA GLY A 229 -11.42 -5.43 -26.38
C GLY A 229 -11.68 -4.55 -25.16
N GLU A 230 -12.06 -5.15 -24.04
CA GLU A 230 -12.33 -4.42 -22.80
C GLU A 230 -11.11 -4.45 -21.87
N TYR A 231 -10.77 -3.30 -21.28
CA TYR A 231 -9.76 -3.20 -20.23
C TYR A 231 -10.18 -2.12 -19.23
N TYR A 232 -10.13 -2.39 -17.92
CA TYR A 232 -10.65 -1.50 -16.88
C TYR A 232 -12.12 -1.07 -17.09
N LYS A 233 -12.98 -2.01 -17.53
CA LYS A 233 -14.40 -1.75 -17.86
C LYS A 233 -14.59 -0.66 -18.93
N CYS A 234 -13.56 -0.40 -19.74
CA CYS A 234 -13.58 0.53 -20.86
C CYS A 234 -13.42 -0.23 -22.18
N ASP A 235 -14.22 0.14 -23.18
CA ASP A 235 -14.18 -0.46 -24.52
C ASP A 235 -13.07 0.17 -25.38
N TYR A 236 -12.07 -0.64 -25.72
CA TYR A 236 -10.97 -0.34 -26.63
C TYR A 236 -11.04 -1.16 -27.93
N SER A 237 -12.18 -1.78 -28.25
CA SER A 237 -12.37 -2.63 -29.44
C SER A 237 -12.01 -1.94 -30.77
N ALA A 238 -12.07 -0.61 -30.83
CA ALA A 238 -11.65 0.18 -31.98
C ALA A 238 -10.13 0.18 -32.25
N GLY A 239 -9.31 -0.35 -31.33
CA GLY A 239 -7.86 -0.28 -31.39
C GLY A 239 -7.36 1.08 -30.94
N VAL A 240 -7.02 1.21 -29.66
CA VAL A 240 -6.61 2.50 -29.07
C VAL A 240 -5.17 2.42 -28.59
N ASP A 241 -4.35 3.41 -28.99
CA ASP A 241 -2.99 3.55 -28.46
C ASP A 241 -3.03 4.02 -27.01
N ILE A 242 -2.99 3.06 -26.08
CA ILE A 242 -3.02 3.33 -24.64
C ILE A 242 -1.66 3.78 -24.11
N SER A 243 -0.60 3.85 -24.92
CA SER A 243 0.66 4.48 -24.52
C SER A 243 0.56 6.01 -24.43
N ARG A 244 -0.47 6.62 -25.03
CA ARG A 244 -0.68 8.08 -25.06
C ARG A 244 -1.64 8.51 -23.96
N TYR A 245 -1.21 9.46 -23.11
CA TYR A 245 -2.02 9.96 -21.98
C TYR A 245 -3.41 10.42 -22.42
N LYS A 246 -3.49 11.16 -23.54
CA LYS A 246 -4.78 11.71 -24.03
C LYS A 246 -5.86 10.67 -24.33
N ASN A 247 -5.47 9.43 -24.58
CA ASN A 247 -6.37 8.34 -24.93
C ASN A 247 -6.91 7.58 -23.70
N VAL A 248 -6.33 7.79 -22.52
CA VAL A 248 -6.69 7.07 -21.28
C VAL A 248 -7.67 7.91 -20.47
N LYS A 249 -8.96 7.56 -20.50
CA LYS A 249 -10.04 8.37 -19.90
C LYS A 249 -10.34 8.05 -18.44
N VAL A 250 -9.95 6.88 -17.97
CA VAL A 250 -10.26 6.35 -16.64
C VAL A 250 -8.97 6.01 -15.88
N PRO A 251 -9.02 5.92 -14.54
CA PRO A 251 -7.88 5.44 -13.77
C PRO A 251 -7.42 4.08 -14.29
N THR A 252 -6.16 4.00 -14.71
CA THR A 252 -5.64 2.82 -15.38
C THR A 252 -4.22 2.52 -14.90
N SER A 253 -4.01 1.26 -14.55
CA SER A 253 -2.68 0.70 -14.33
C SER A 253 -2.38 -0.33 -15.41
N TYR A 254 -1.17 -0.32 -15.94
CA TYR A 254 -0.69 -1.42 -16.76
C TYR A 254 0.79 -1.73 -16.50
N MET A 255 1.07 -3.00 -16.21
CA MET A 255 2.38 -3.58 -15.95
C MET A 255 2.82 -4.35 -17.20
N ALA A 256 4.08 -4.23 -17.61
CA ALA A 256 4.63 -5.04 -18.69
C ALA A 256 4.52 -6.53 -18.32
N ALA A 257 3.96 -7.35 -19.22
CA ALA A 257 3.88 -8.80 -19.00
C ALA A 257 5.27 -9.45 -18.94
N HIS A 258 6.18 -9.00 -19.80
CA HIS A 258 7.56 -9.46 -19.90
C HIS A 258 8.38 -8.44 -20.71
N SER A 259 9.68 -8.32 -20.41
CA SER A 259 10.65 -7.60 -21.24
C SER A 259 12.08 -8.00 -20.86
N ASP A 260 12.91 -8.23 -21.88
CA ASP A 260 14.36 -8.51 -21.77
C ASP A 260 15.21 -7.23 -21.79
N TYR A 261 14.58 -6.05 -21.81
CA TYR A 261 15.26 -4.75 -21.80
C TYR A 261 15.32 -4.15 -20.41
N ASP A 262 16.36 -3.36 -20.18
CA ASP A 262 16.66 -2.75 -18.88
C ASP A 262 15.96 -1.40 -18.63
N PHE A 263 15.03 -0.95 -19.48
CA PHE A 263 14.51 0.43 -19.41
C PHE A 263 12.98 0.58 -19.44
N ILE A 264 12.49 1.72 -18.95
CA ILE A 264 11.13 2.25 -19.14
C ILE A 264 11.18 3.79 -19.03
N GLY A 265 10.27 4.52 -19.66
CA GLY A 265 10.24 5.98 -19.56
C GLY A 265 8.95 6.64 -20.00
N ASN A 266 8.99 7.97 -20.14
CA ASN A 266 8.01 8.78 -20.85
C ASN A 266 8.71 9.76 -21.79
N TYR A 267 7.97 10.31 -22.74
CA TYR A 267 8.44 11.37 -23.62
C TYR A 267 7.34 12.35 -23.95
N ASP A 268 7.67 13.64 -23.91
CA ASP A 268 6.85 14.73 -24.41
C ASP A 268 7.34 15.14 -25.81
N GLU A 269 6.48 15.00 -26.82
CA GLU A 269 6.83 15.30 -28.21
C GLU A 269 7.01 16.79 -28.48
N ASN A 270 6.34 17.66 -27.72
CA ASN A 270 6.40 19.11 -27.90
C ASN A 270 7.63 19.71 -27.20
N LEU A 271 7.98 19.21 -26.01
CA LEU A 271 9.17 19.64 -25.27
C LEU A 271 10.45 18.90 -25.71
N GLU A 272 10.31 17.83 -26.49
CA GLU A 272 11.38 16.92 -26.91
C GLU A 272 12.24 16.41 -25.74
N ALA A 273 11.59 16.12 -24.61
CA ALA A 273 12.22 15.72 -23.36
C ALA A 273 11.40 14.66 -22.60
N GLY A 274 12.05 13.92 -21.70
CA GLY A 274 11.40 12.90 -20.88
C GLY A 274 12.30 12.31 -19.81
N LEU A 275 11.77 11.34 -19.07
CA LEU A 275 12.51 10.53 -18.09
C LEU A 275 12.71 9.11 -18.62
N LEU A 276 13.91 8.56 -18.41
CA LEU A 276 14.19 7.14 -18.51
C LEU A 276 14.64 6.60 -17.16
N HIS A 277 14.08 5.45 -16.80
CA HIS A 277 14.64 4.55 -15.83
C HIS A 277 15.48 3.47 -16.54
N VAL A 278 16.61 3.10 -15.95
CA VAL A 278 17.42 1.96 -16.37
C VAL A 278 17.86 1.13 -15.17
N ALA A 279 17.65 -0.19 -15.21
CA ALA A 279 18.16 -1.16 -14.23
C ALA A 279 18.19 -2.57 -14.83
N ASP A 280 19.08 -3.44 -14.32
CA ASP A 280 19.17 -4.85 -14.75
C ASP A 280 17.82 -5.55 -14.54
N HIS A 281 17.17 -5.99 -15.62
CA HIS A 281 15.85 -6.61 -15.58
C HIS A 281 15.81 -7.94 -14.80
N HIS A 282 16.95 -8.60 -14.53
CA HIS A 282 16.99 -9.78 -13.65
C HIS A 282 16.75 -9.42 -12.18
N VAL A 283 17.01 -8.16 -11.80
CA VAL A 283 16.78 -7.63 -10.45
C VAL A 283 15.56 -6.71 -10.43
N SER A 284 15.39 -5.87 -11.45
CA SER A 284 14.28 -4.91 -11.59
C SER A 284 13.35 -5.23 -12.78
N PRO A 285 12.67 -6.40 -12.79
CA PRO A 285 11.82 -6.78 -13.93
C PRO A 285 10.56 -5.92 -14.04
N GLY A 286 10.04 -5.40 -12.92
CA GLY A 286 8.79 -4.66 -12.87
C GLY A 286 8.85 -3.33 -13.61
N LYS A 287 7.98 -3.18 -14.61
CA LYS A 287 7.81 -1.97 -15.43
C LYS A 287 6.33 -1.63 -15.49
N LYS A 288 5.91 -0.58 -14.78
CA LYS A 288 4.50 -0.23 -14.60
C LYS A 288 4.27 1.24 -14.95
N GLN A 289 3.12 1.53 -15.53
CA GLN A 289 2.56 2.85 -15.54
C GLN A 289 1.24 2.87 -14.79
N TRP A 290 1.00 3.95 -14.06
CA TRP A 290 -0.30 4.27 -13.49
C TRP A 290 -0.70 5.72 -13.78
N THR A 291 -2.01 5.97 -13.97
CA THR A 291 -2.58 7.31 -14.16
C THR A 291 -4.02 7.36 -13.66
N TRP A 292 -4.46 8.54 -13.18
CA TRP A 292 -5.86 8.85 -12.92
C TRP A 292 -6.72 8.95 -14.21
N GLY A 293 -6.07 9.00 -15.37
CA GLY A 293 -6.70 9.27 -16.67
C GLY A 293 -7.02 10.75 -16.87
N ASN A 294 -7.43 11.12 -18.09
CA ASN A 294 -7.76 12.51 -18.44
C ASN A 294 -9.27 12.79 -18.52
N GLY A 295 -10.09 11.90 -17.96
CA GLY A 295 -11.54 12.11 -17.78
C GLY A 295 -11.88 13.07 -16.65
N ASP A 296 -13.17 13.24 -16.36
CA ASP A 296 -13.64 14.13 -15.29
C ASP A 296 -13.18 13.66 -13.90
N PHE A 297 -13.21 12.33 -13.67
CA PHE A 297 -12.63 11.71 -12.49
C PHE A 297 -11.14 12.08 -12.30
N GLY A 298 -10.31 11.90 -13.32
CA GLY A 298 -8.87 12.16 -13.20
C GLY A 298 -8.54 13.64 -13.00
N ARG A 299 -9.21 14.54 -13.72
CA ARG A 299 -9.06 15.99 -13.50
C ARG A 299 -9.47 16.43 -12.10
N THR A 300 -10.38 15.71 -11.46
CA THR A 300 -10.79 15.99 -10.08
C THR A 300 -9.73 15.55 -9.08
N TRP A 301 -9.10 14.39 -9.30
CA TRP A 301 -7.92 13.98 -8.53
C TRP A 301 -6.74 14.92 -8.68
N ASP A 302 -6.49 15.46 -9.89
CA ASP A 302 -5.46 16.48 -10.08
C ASP A 302 -5.72 17.70 -9.17
N ARG A 303 -6.97 18.20 -9.09
CA ARG A 303 -7.34 19.31 -8.18
C ARG A 303 -7.23 18.94 -6.71
N ASN A 304 -7.38 17.66 -6.35
CA ASN A 304 -7.25 17.20 -4.98
C ASN A 304 -5.78 17.09 -4.54
N LEU A 305 -4.85 16.89 -5.48
CA LEU A 305 -3.43 16.63 -5.21
C LEU A 305 -2.49 17.79 -5.55
N THR A 306 -2.92 18.74 -6.38
CA THR A 306 -2.20 19.98 -6.66
C THR A 306 -3.18 21.16 -6.81
N GLU A 307 -2.66 22.36 -7.03
CA GLU A 307 -3.44 23.55 -7.40
C GLU A 307 -3.24 23.92 -8.87
N THR A 308 -1.99 23.95 -9.35
CA THR A 308 -1.63 24.55 -10.64
C THR A 308 -0.71 23.71 -11.51
N ASP A 309 -0.11 22.63 -11.01
CA ASP A 309 0.96 21.91 -11.73
C ASP A 309 0.42 20.90 -12.76
N GLY A 310 -0.89 20.67 -12.78
CA GLY A 310 -1.54 19.85 -13.80
C GLY A 310 -1.33 18.34 -13.61
N PRO A 311 -1.67 17.53 -14.63
CA PRO A 311 -1.68 16.08 -14.50
C PRO A 311 -0.28 15.46 -14.56
N TYR A 312 -0.18 14.25 -14.02
CA TYR A 312 1.02 13.42 -14.07
C TYR A 312 0.64 11.96 -14.36
N ILE A 313 1.64 11.16 -14.72
CA ILE A 313 1.59 9.69 -14.59
C ILE A 313 2.70 9.23 -13.67
N GLU A 314 2.55 8.02 -13.13
CA GLU A 314 3.58 7.35 -12.34
C GLU A 314 4.21 6.24 -13.18
N LEU A 315 5.53 6.27 -13.33
CA LEU A 315 6.31 5.21 -13.98
C LEU A 315 6.99 4.34 -12.92
N MET A 316 6.26 3.37 -12.37
CA MET A 316 6.74 2.59 -11.23
C MET A 316 7.69 1.47 -11.67
N THR A 317 8.78 1.28 -10.93
CA THR A 317 9.84 0.32 -11.26
C THR A 317 10.11 -0.64 -10.11
N GLY A 318 9.80 -1.92 -10.33
CA GLY A 318 9.73 -2.95 -9.30
C GLY A 318 10.99 -3.82 -9.23
N VAL A 319 11.41 -4.20 -8.03
CA VAL A 319 12.62 -4.99 -7.77
C VAL A 319 12.30 -6.32 -7.08
N PHE A 320 12.75 -7.42 -7.68
CA PHE A 320 12.38 -8.81 -7.35
C PHE A 320 10.88 -9.13 -7.53
N THR A 321 10.17 -8.32 -8.32
CA THR A 321 8.73 -8.40 -8.61
C THR A 321 8.44 -7.82 -9.99
N ASP A 322 7.50 -8.42 -10.72
CA ASP A 322 7.01 -7.92 -12.01
C ASP A 322 5.60 -7.29 -11.94
N ASN A 323 4.80 -7.62 -10.92
CA ASN A 323 3.44 -7.10 -10.73
C ASN A 323 3.19 -6.64 -9.27
N GLN A 324 2.03 -6.06 -9.01
CA GLN A 324 1.59 -5.63 -7.68
C GLN A 324 0.21 -6.21 -7.34
N PRO A 325 0.05 -6.79 -6.14
CA PRO A 325 1.10 -7.08 -5.16
C PRO A 325 1.92 -8.30 -5.58
N ASP A 326 3.25 -8.21 -5.61
CA ASP A 326 4.12 -9.38 -5.59
C ASP A 326 5.18 -9.13 -4.50
N PHE A 327 5.07 -9.85 -3.40
CA PHE A 327 6.05 -9.80 -2.33
C PHE A 327 7.09 -10.89 -2.52
N THR A 328 8.29 -10.69 -1.99
CA THR A 328 9.32 -11.73 -1.87
C THR A 328 9.83 -11.83 -0.43
N TRP A 329 10.63 -12.85 -0.15
CA TRP A 329 11.15 -13.14 1.18
C TRP A 329 12.50 -12.47 1.45
N LEU A 330 12.70 -12.08 2.71
CA LEU A 330 13.96 -11.68 3.30
C LEU A 330 14.19 -12.53 4.56
N LYS A 331 15.17 -13.42 4.53
CA LYS A 331 15.51 -14.35 5.63
C LYS A 331 16.10 -13.59 6.83
N PRO A 332 16.13 -14.20 8.03
CA PRO A 332 16.69 -13.56 9.22
C PRO A 332 18.09 -13.01 8.96
N HIS A 333 18.31 -11.73 9.28
CA HIS A 333 19.58 -11.00 9.11
C HIS A 333 20.07 -10.89 7.66
N GLU A 334 19.28 -11.27 6.66
CA GLU A 334 19.63 -11.17 5.24
C GLU A 334 19.62 -9.71 4.77
N GLU A 335 20.53 -9.39 3.84
CA GLU A 335 20.53 -8.15 3.08
C GLU A 335 20.27 -8.44 1.59
N LYS A 336 19.44 -7.59 0.97
CA LYS A 336 19.34 -7.49 -0.49
C LYS A 336 19.65 -6.06 -0.93
N THR A 337 20.45 -5.94 -1.99
CA THR A 337 20.81 -4.64 -2.60
C THR A 337 20.57 -4.64 -4.10
N PHE A 338 20.27 -3.48 -4.65
CA PHE A 338 20.08 -3.27 -6.08
C PHE A 338 20.41 -1.82 -6.45
N VAL A 339 20.52 -1.54 -7.75
CA VAL A 339 20.82 -0.20 -8.28
C VAL A 339 19.83 0.13 -9.40
N GLN A 340 19.31 1.35 -9.37
CA GLN A 340 18.44 1.92 -10.38
C GLN A 340 18.98 3.28 -10.83
N TYR A 341 18.85 3.60 -12.11
CA TYR A 341 19.24 4.90 -12.67
C TYR A 341 18.01 5.64 -13.17
N PHE A 342 17.89 6.92 -12.84
CA PHE A 342 16.86 7.82 -13.37
C PHE A 342 17.55 8.98 -14.09
N MET A 343 17.22 9.18 -15.36
CA MET A 343 17.92 10.17 -16.19
C MET A 343 16.96 10.94 -17.09
N PRO A 344 17.16 12.26 -17.26
CA PRO A 344 16.51 12.97 -18.35
C PRO A 344 17.10 12.51 -19.68
N TYR A 345 16.29 12.57 -20.73
CA TYR A 345 16.78 12.41 -22.09
C TYR A 345 16.03 13.32 -23.05
N LYS A 346 16.66 13.59 -24.20
CA LYS A 346 16.21 14.63 -25.14
C LYS A 346 16.26 14.15 -26.58
N GLY A 347 15.35 14.63 -27.42
CA GLY A 347 15.37 14.48 -28.88
C GLY A 347 15.19 13.06 -29.44
N VAL A 348 15.46 12.00 -28.68
CA VAL A 348 15.44 10.59 -29.14
C VAL A 348 14.02 10.07 -29.42
N GLY A 349 13.02 10.50 -28.65
CA GLY A 349 11.63 10.03 -28.78
C GLY A 349 11.41 8.61 -28.26
N ARG A 350 10.72 7.77 -29.05
CA ARG A 350 10.53 6.34 -28.75
C ARG A 350 11.87 5.62 -28.79
N VAL A 351 12.37 5.23 -27.62
CA VAL A 351 13.67 4.58 -27.44
C VAL A 351 13.60 3.12 -27.91
N GLY A 352 14.61 2.69 -28.67
CA GLY A 352 14.80 1.27 -29.02
C GLY A 352 15.55 0.51 -27.95
N ASN A 353 16.66 1.09 -27.44
CA ASN A 353 17.35 0.60 -26.26
C ASN A 353 17.98 1.76 -25.46
N ALA A 354 18.14 1.58 -24.15
CA ALA A 354 18.86 2.49 -23.26
C ALA A 354 19.73 1.74 -22.26
N THR A 355 20.90 2.32 -21.98
CA THR A 355 21.77 1.96 -20.85
C THR A 355 21.97 3.20 -19.99
N ARG A 356 22.64 3.08 -18.84
CA ARG A 356 23.00 4.26 -18.04
C ARG A 356 23.88 5.28 -18.78
N GLU A 357 24.51 4.90 -19.90
CA GLU A 357 25.45 5.76 -20.63
C GLU A 357 24.79 6.44 -21.84
N ALA A 358 23.84 5.78 -22.52
CA ALA A 358 23.24 6.27 -23.75
C ALA A 358 21.86 5.65 -24.06
N ALA A 359 21.04 6.40 -24.79
CA ALA A 359 19.78 5.94 -25.37
C ALA A 359 19.81 6.11 -26.89
N VAL A 360 19.19 5.18 -27.61
CA VAL A 360 19.18 5.16 -29.08
C VAL A 360 17.81 4.80 -29.63
N SER A 361 17.42 5.44 -30.74
CA SER A 361 16.26 5.06 -31.53
C SER A 361 16.63 4.96 -33.01
N LEU A 362 16.00 4.02 -33.70
CA LEU A 362 16.08 3.88 -35.15
C LEU A 362 14.67 3.68 -35.71
N SER A 363 14.24 4.56 -36.60
CA SER A 363 12.91 4.53 -37.21
C SER A 363 13.00 4.62 -38.74
N GLY A 364 12.07 3.98 -39.44
CA GLY A 364 11.98 4.05 -40.90
C GLY A 364 11.19 5.29 -41.34
N GLY A 365 11.70 6.00 -42.34
CA GLY A 365 11.00 7.05 -43.07
C GLY A 365 10.13 6.50 -44.19
N THR A 366 9.15 7.28 -44.63
CA THR A 366 8.21 6.89 -45.71
C THR A 366 8.82 6.99 -47.11
N ASP A 367 10.06 7.45 -47.22
CA ASP A 367 10.77 7.78 -48.45
C ASP A 367 12.01 6.89 -48.70
N GLY A 368 12.12 5.76 -48.01
CA GLY A 368 13.28 4.85 -48.10
C GLY A 368 14.50 5.33 -47.31
N THR A 369 14.31 6.27 -46.38
CA THR A 369 15.34 6.68 -45.42
C THR A 369 15.09 6.06 -44.04
N ALA A 370 16.11 6.01 -43.19
CA ALA A 370 15.96 5.77 -41.76
C ALA A 370 16.47 6.98 -40.97
N VAL A 371 15.84 7.24 -39.83
CA VAL A 371 16.22 8.28 -38.88
C VAL A 371 16.79 7.61 -37.64
N LEU A 372 18.06 7.87 -37.37
CA LEU A 372 18.79 7.45 -36.18
C LEU A 372 18.91 8.64 -35.23
N LYS A 373 18.59 8.42 -33.96
CA LYS A 373 18.81 9.41 -32.90
C LYS A 373 19.55 8.80 -31.70
N VAL A 374 20.45 9.57 -31.10
CA VAL A 374 21.30 9.16 -29.97
C VAL A 374 21.34 10.27 -28.92
N TYR A 375 21.25 9.89 -27.65
CA TYR A 375 21.49 10.77 -26.51
C TYR A 375 22.44 10.08 -25.52
N THR A 376 23.30 10.84 -24.84
CA THR A 376 24.29 10.31 -23.90
C THR A 376 24.23 11.04 -22.56
N THR A 377 24.41 10.30 -21.47
CA THR A 377 24.39 10.86 -20.10
C THR A 377 25.72 11.44 -19.64
N GLY A 378 26.76 11.40 -20.48
CA GLY A 378 28.06 12.00 -20.21
C GLY A 378 28.67 12.57 -21.49
N VAL A 379 29.84 13.18 -21.35
CA VAL A 379 30.62 13.66 -22.50
C VAL A 379 31.45 12.51 -23.07
N TYR A 380 31.30 12.25 -24.37
CA TYR A 380 32.05 11.24 -25.11
C TYR A 380 32.61 11.88 -26.38
N GLU A 381 33.88 12.27 -26.33
CA GLU A 381 34.60 12.81 -27.48
C GLU A 381 34.86 11.70 -28.50
N GLN A 382 34.68 12.03 -29.78
CA GLN A 382 34.91 11.12 -30.90
C GLN A 382 34.16 9.79 -30.75
N ALA A 383 32.91 9.83 -30.27
CA ALA A 383 32.06 8.67 -30.18
C ALA A 383 31.70 8.19 -31.60
N LYS A 384 31.86 6.89 -31.82
CA LYS A 384 31.56 6.22 -33.07
C LYS A 384 30.11 5.74 -33.07
N ILE A 385 29.38 6.09 -34.12
CA ILE A 385 27.97 5.73 -34.31
C ILE A 385 27.87 4.94 -35.61
N GLN A 386 27.40 3.69 -35.53
CA GLN A 386 27.28 2.81 -36.68
C GLN A 386 25.91 2.17 -36.76
N ALA A 387 25.33 2.07 -37.97
CA ALA A 387 24.17 1.24 -38.25
C ALA A 387 24.53 0.19 -39.31
N THR A 388 24.22 -1.08 -39.02
CA THR A 388 24.56 -2.22 -39.87
C THR A 388 23.35 -3.12 -40.08
N GLN A 389 23.14 -3.60 -41.30
CA GLN A 389 22.16 -4.64 -41.63
C GLN A 389 22.81 -6.01 -41.48
N LYS A 390 22.14 -6.99 -40.88
CA LYS A 390 22.68 -8.36 -40.73
C LYS A 390 22.61 -9.19 -42.02
N ASN A 391 21.52 -9.05 -42.81
CA ASN A 391 21.23 -9.89 -43.97
C ASN A 391 20.78 -9.06 -45.20
N PRO A 392 21.63 -8.90 -46.25
CA PRO A 392 23.08 -9.18 -46.26
C PRO A 392 23.82 -8.24 -45.30
N ARG A 393 25.01 -8.66 -44.83
CA ARG A 393 25.84 -7.83 -43.95
C ARG A 393 26.26 -6.55 -44.70
N ALA A 394 25.72 -5.41 -44.29
CA ALA A 394 26.00 -4.12 -44.94
C ALA A 394 26.11 -3.00 -43.90
N LEU A 395 27.10 -2.11 -44.06
CA LEU A 395 27.17 -0.86 -43.30
C LEU A 395 26.22 0.14 -43.95
N LEU A 396 25.19 0.57 -43.22
CA LEU A 396 24.19 1.53 -43.70
C LEU A 396 24.59 2.96 -43.35
N TYR A 397 25.21 3.13 -42.19
CA TYR A 397 25.61 4.43 -41.67
C TYR A 397 26.83 4.31 -40.77
N GLU A 398 27.73 5.28 -40.85
CA GLU A 398 28.86 5.44 -39.94
C GLU A 398 29.18 6.93 -39.79
N ASN A 399 29.31 7.39 -38.56
CA ASN A 399 29.84 8.72 -38.27
C ASN A 399 30.62 8.72 -36.95
N THR A 400 31.43 9.76 -36.75
CA THR A 400 32.09 10.07 -35.48
C THR A 400 31.63 11.45 -35.03
N ALA A 401 31.17 11.58 -33.79
CA ALA A 401 30.68 12.83 -33.24
C ALA A 401 31.03 12.95 -31.76
N ASP A 402 31.20 14.18 -31.28
CA ASP A 402 31.28 14.44 -29.85
C ASP A 402 29.85 14.46 -29.29
N LEU A 403 29.59 13.59 -28.32
CA LEU A 403 28.27 13.45 -27.70
C LEU A 403 28.29 14.03 -26.28
N SER A 404 27.20 14.66 -25.86
CA SER A 404 27.07 15.26 -24.52
C SER A 404 25.62 15.23 -24.03
N PRO A 405 25.37 15.47 -22.73
CA PRO A 405 24.01 15.59 -22.18
C PRO A 405 23.26 16.86 -22.60
N GLU A 406 23.94 17.83 -23.23
CA GLU A 406 23.34 19.11 -23.61
C GLU A 406 22.49 19.01 -24.88
N THR A 407 22.80 18.08 -25.78
CA THR A 407 22.14 17.95 -27.08
C THR A 407 22.01 16.51 -27.53
N SER A 408 20.94 16.18 -28.26
CA SER A 408 20.84 14.89 -28.95
C SER A 408 21.50 14.91 -30.33
N TYR A 409 22.02 13.77 -30.75
CA TYR A 409 22.49 13.54 -32.12
C TYR A 409 21.37 12.94 -32.98
N ALA A 410 21.22 13.41 -34.21
CA ALA A 410 20.27 12.86 -35.18
C ALA A 410 20.90 12.76 -36.56
N ALA A 411 20.62 11.68 -37.29
CA ALA A 411 21.05 11.47 -38.66
C ALA A 411 19.97 10.76 -39.48
N SER A 412 19.82 11.19 -40.74
CA SER A 412 18.98 10.53 -41.74
C SER A 412 19.87 9.92 -42.83
N PHE A 413 19.62 8.67 -43.20
CA PHE A 413 20.38 7.97 -44.23
C PHE A 413 19.51 6.99 -45.02
N PRO A 414 19.88 6.62 -46.26
CA PRO A 414 19.16 5.62 -47.03
C PRO A 414 19.15 4.25 -46.34
N ALA A 415 17.99 3.60 -46.26
CA ALA A 415 17.83 2.33 -45.58
C ALA A 415 16.87 1.40 -46.35
N PRO A 416 16.95 0.07 -46.14
CA PRO A 416 15.98 -0.85 -46.73
C PRO A 416 14.55 -0.58 -46.22
N ASP A 417 13.54 -0.97 -47.01
CA ASP A 417 12.11 -0.84 -46.67
C ASP A 417 11.74 -1.48 -45.33
N ARG A 418 12.50 -2.50 -44.89
CA ARG A 418 12.38 -3.12 -43.57
C ARG A 418 13.68 -2.99 -42.82
N LEU A 419 13.60 -2.41 -41.61
CA LEU A 419 14.73 -2.27 -40.70
C LEU A 419 14.96 -3.51 -39.81
N SER A 420 14.19 -4.58 -39.97
CA SER A 420 14.36 -5.81 -39.20
C SER A 420 15.79 -6.33 -39.32
N GLY A 421 16.45 -6.55 -38.18
CA GLY A 421 17.85 -6.98 -38.13
C GLY A 421 18.88 -5.88 -38.43
N CYS A 422 18.48 -4.60 -38.51
CA CYS A 422 19.39 -3.47 -38.38
C CYS A 422 19.90 -3.37 -36.94
N THR A 423 21.21 -3.31 -36.76
CA THR A 423 21.86 -3.06 -35.46
C THR A 423 22.53 -1.70 -35.48
N VAL A 424 22.19 -0.87 -34.50
CA VAL A 424 22.89 0.38 -34.19
C VAL A 424 23.82 0.16 -33.00
N THR A 425 25.08 0.56 -33.14
CA THR A 425 26.07 0.52 -32.07
C THR A 425 26.65 1.92 -31.88
N VAL A 426 26.62 2.40 -30.64
CA VAL A 426 27.27 3.64 -30.22
C VAL A 426 28.42 3.28 -29.28
N SER A 427 29.64 3.69 -29.60
CA SER A 427 30.83 3.35 -28.82
C SER A 427 31.78 4.53 -28.67
N CYS A 428 32.60 4.52 -27.62
CA CYS A 428 33.66 5.51 -27.40
C CYS A 428 34.92 4.77 -26.96
N GLY A 429 36.00 4.88 -27.75
CA GLY A 429 37.17 4.02 -27.59
C GLY A 429 36.80 2.53 -27.72
N ASN A 430 37.09 1.74 -26.68
CA ASN A 430 36.78 0.31 -26.63
C ASN A 430 35.45 -0.01 -25.93
N LYS A 431 34.72 1.01 -25.43
CA LYS A 431 33.47 0.82 -24.67
C LYS A 431 32.28 1.03 -25.60
N VAL A 432 31.42 0.02 -25.70
CA VAL A 432 30.07 0.18 -26.27
C VAL A 432 29.21 0.89 -25.21
N LEU A 433 28.60 2.01 -25.59
CA LEU A 433 27.73 2.80 -24.72
C LEU A 433 26.29 2.25 -24.78
N VAL A 434 25.79 1.99 -25.98
CA VAL A 434 24.49 1.35 -26.21
C VAL A 434 24.52 0.61 -27.55
N GLU A 435 23.82 -0.52 -27.61
CA GLU A 435 23.58 -1.27 -28.83
C GLU A 435 22.10 -1.61 -28.93
N TYR A 436 21.51 -1.48 -30.12
CA TYR A 436 20.12 -1.78 -30.37
C TYR A 436 19.99 -2.52 -31.70
N THR A 437 19.44 -3.72 -31.67
CA THR A 437 18.97 -4.39 -32.87
C THR A 437 17.47 -4.21 -32.96
N VAL A 438 16.98 -3.69 -34.09
CA VAL A 438 15.55 -3.44 -34.32
C VAL A 438 14.77 -4.71 -34.02
N TYR A 439 13.93 -4.64 -33.00
CA TYR A 439 13.12 -5.76 -32.55
C TYR A 439 12.10 -6.13 -33.63
N GLU A 440 12.09 -7.40 -34.00
CA GLU A 440 11.12 -7.95 -34.95
C GLU A 440 9.96 -8.54 -34.17
N LYS A 441 8.78 -7.90 -34.28
CA LYS A 441 7.57 -8.32 -33.58
C LYS A 441 7.25 -9.78 -33.84
N GLN A 442 7.31 -10.60 -32.80
CA GLN A 442 6.91 -12.00 -32.86
C GLN A 442 5.41 -12.15 -32.54
N PRO A 443 4.69 -13.09 -33.17
CA PRO A 443 3.34 -13.45 -32.76
C PRO A 443 3.41 -14.26 -31.46
N GLU A 444 3.31 -13.56 -30.33
CA GLU A 444 3.27 -14.16 -28.99
C GLU A 444 1.81 -14.19 -28.46
N PRO A 445 1.41 -15.25 -27.75
CA PRO A 445 0.10 -15.30 -27.12
C PRO A 445 0.03 -14.30 -25.97
N ILE A 446 -1.12 -13.63 -25.86
CA ILE A 446 -1.42 -12.80 -24.69
C ILE A 446 -1.47 -13.73 -23.46
N PRO A 447 -0.80 -13.39 -22.34
CA PRO A 447 -0.89 -14.17 -21.12
C PRO A 447 -2.33 -14.28 -20.61
N GLU A 448 -2.66 -15.42 -20.00
CA GLU A 448 -3.95 -15.60 -19.33
C GLU A 448 -3.97 -14.88 -17.97
N PRO A 449 -5.14 -14.40 -17.52
CA PRO A 449 -5.32 -13.88 -16.17
C PRO A 449 -4.98 -14.91 -15.07
N ALA A 450 -4.61 -14.43 -13.89
CA ALA A 450 -4.37 -15.28 -12.72
C ALA A 450 -5.65 -15.97 -12.23
N GLU A 451 -5.53 -17.21 -11.75
CA GLU A 451 -6.63 -17.98 -11.18
C GLU A 451 -6.66 -17.86 -9.64
N PRO A 452 -7.84 -17.78 -9.01
CA PRO A 452 -7.96 -17.70 -7.57
C PRO A 452 -7.53 -19.01 -6.89
N MET A 453 -7.03 -18.91 -5.66
CA MET A 453 -6.64 -20.08 -4.88
C MET A 453 -7.86 -20.90 -4.47
N LYS A 454 -7.76 -22.23 -4.60
CA LYS A 454 -8.82 -23.17 -4.17
C LYS A 454 -8.93 -23.24 -2.64
N SER A 455 -10.06 -23.72 -2.15
CA SER A 455 -10.24 -23.98 -0.72
C SER A 455 -9.28 -25.07 -0.21
N PRO A 456 -8.93 -25.10 1.09
CA PRO A 456 -8.05 -26.11 1.66
C PRO A 456 -8.51 -27.56 1.37
N GLU A 457 -9.81 -27.84 1.45
CA GLU A 457 -10.38 -29.17 1.26
C GLU A 457 -10.22 -29.67 -0.18
N GLU A 458 -10.25 -28.77 -1.16
CA GLU A 458 -10.15 -29.09 -2.59
C GLU A 458 -8.71 -29.29 -3.08
N MET A 459 -7.72 -28.82 -2.32
CA MET A 459 -6.31 -29.08 -2.61
C MET A 459 -6.03 -30.58 -2.52
N LYS A 460 -5.19 -31.12 -3.40
CA LYS A 460 -5.03 -32.57 -3.58
C LYS A 460 -3.91 -33.17 -2.74
N SER A 461 -2.89 -32.38 -2.40
CA SER A 461 -1.67 -32.87 -1.74
C SER A 461 -1.23 -31.98 -0.58
N THR A 462 -0.39 -32.52 0.30
CA THR A 462 0.25 -31.73 1.37
C THR A 462 1.21 -30.69 0.82
N GLU A 463 1.77 -30.91 -0.37
CA GLU A 463 2.60 -29.92 -1.07
C GLU A 463 1.79 -28.73 -1.56
N GLU A 464 0.64 -28.96 -2.21
CA GLU A 464 -0.27 -27.88 -2.63
C GLU A 464 -0.73 -27.03 -1.43
N LEU A 465 -1.09 -27.68 -0.31
CA LEU A 465 -1.48 -27.02 0.92
C LEU A 465 -0.35 -26.19 1.55
N TYR A 466 0.87 -26.73 1.58
CA TYR A 466 2.04 -26.00 2.06
C TYR A 466 2.34 -24.78 1.20
N LEU A 467 2.31 -24.92 -0.13
CA LEU A 467 2.57 -23.83 -1.08
C LEU A 467 1.48 -22.76 -1.00
N ALA A 468 0.21 -23.16 -0.85
CA ALA A 468 -0.92 -22.26 -0.65
C ALA A 468 -0.75 -21.42 0.63
N GLY A 469 -0.51 -22.05 1.78
CA GLY A 469 -0.27 -21.32 3.03
C GLY A 469 0.94 -20.38 2.94
N THR A 470 2.03 -20.82 2.30
CA THR A 470 3.23 -19.99 2.08
C THR A 470 2.96 -18.79 1.18
N HIS A 471 2.17 -18.97 0.12
CA HIS A 471 1.75 -17.89 -0.77
C HIS A 471 0.90 -16.85 -0.01
N LEU A 472 -0.06 -17.30 0.80
CA LEU A 472 -0.90 -16.40 1.60
C LEU A 472 -0.08 -15.58 2.61
N GLU A 473 0.92 -16.18 3.27
CA GLU A 473 1.86 -15.44 4.12
C GLU A 473 2.73 -14.47 3.30
N GLN A 474 3.26 -14.91 2.15
CA GLN A 474 4.13 -14.12 1.29
C GLN A 474 3.44 -12.83 0.85
N TYR A 475 2.23 -12.95 0.30
CA TYR A 475 1.43 -11.84 -0.23
C TYR A 475 0.67 -11.06 0.84
N ARG A 476 0.81 -11.48 2.11
CA ARG A 476 0.09 -10.89 3.26
C ARG A 476 -1.41 -10.81 2.98
N HIS A 477 -1.99 -11.92 2.52
CA HIS A 477 -3.36 -11.94 2.01
C HIS A 477 -4.37 -11.44 3.06
N ALA A 478 -5.32 -10.60 2.65
CA ALA A 478 -6.22 -9.91 3.57
C ALA A 478 -7.29 -10.83 4.19
N THR A 479 -7.89 -11.71 3.39
CA THR A 479 -9.12 -12.44 3.78
C THR A 479 -8.92 -13.94 3.99
N PHE A 480 -8.01 -14.59 3.28
CA PHE A 480 -7.67 -16.00 3.43
C PHE A 480 -6.62 -16.21 4.54
N GLU A 481 -6.75 -17.31 5.27
CA GLU A 481 -5.95 -17.59 6.47
C GLU A 481 -4.95 -18.75 6.23
N PRO A 482 -3.62 -18.51 6.30
CA PRO A 482 -2.61 -19.55 6.13
C PRO A 482 -2.77 -20.76 7.07
N ALA A 483 -3.26 -20.53 8.29
CA ALA A 483 -3.48 -21.61 9.27
C ALA A 483 -4.42 -22.70 8.74
N ASP A 484 -5.44 -22.34 7.97
CA ASP A 484 -6.45 -23.29 7.48
C ASP A 484 -5.81 -24.32 6.54
N TYR A 485 -4.91 -23.86 5.66
CA TYR A 485 -4.16 -24.71 4.73
C TYR A 485 -3.14 -25.59 5.46
N TYR A 486 -2.42 -25.03 6.44
CA TYR A 486 -1.45 -25.81 7.20
C TYR A 486 -2.11 -26.90 8.05
N LEU A 487 -3.23 -26.59 8.71
CA LEU A 487 -3.96 -27.53 9.55
C LEU A 487 -4.61 -28.64 8.73
N GLU A 488 -5.22 -28.33 7.59
CA GLU A 488 -5.75 -29.36 6.68
C GLU A 488 -4.61 -30.25 6.15
N GLY A 489 -3.42 -29.68 5.89
CA GLY A 489 -2.23 -30.47 5.55
C GLY A 489 -1.80 -31.43 6.67
N LEU A 490 -1.74 -30.95 7.91
CA LEU A 490 -1.34 -31.74 9.09
C LEU A 490 -2.37 -32.81 9.46
N LYS A 491 -3.65 -32.60 9.12
CA LYS A 491 -4.68 -33.63 9.24
C LYS A 491 -4.43 -34.81 8.28
N ARG A 492 -3.84 -34.55 7.10
CA ARG A 492 -3.50 -35.57 6.10
C ARG A 492 -2.17 -36.26 6.39
N ASP A 493 -1.14 -35.51 6.77
CA ASP A 493 0.12 -36.04 7.30
C ASP A 493 0.61 -35.20 8.49
N SER A 494 0.30 -35.68 9.70
CA SER A 494 0.73 -35.04 10.96
C SER A 494 2.25 -34.96 11.14
N THR A 495 3.03 -35.65 10.30
CA THR A 495 4.48 -35.70 10.39
C THR A 495 5.21 -34.90 9.30
N ASP A 496 4.50 -34.22 8.39
CA ASP A 496 5.14 -33.42 7.33
C ASP A 496 6.01 -32.31 7.95
N ILE A 497 7.29 -32.27 7.55
CA ILE A 497 8.30 -31.37 8.12
C ILE A 497 7.94 -29.90 7.84
N ARG A 498 7.51 -29.61 6.61
CA ARG A 498 7.26 -28.24 6.13
C ARG A 498 6.03 -27.65 6.80
N LEU A 499 4.96 -28.44 6.89
CA LEU A 499 3.71 -28.03 7.52
C LEU A 499 3.87 -27.81 9.03
N ASN A 500 4.56 -28.72 9.72
CA ASN A 500 4.86 -28.56 11.16
C ASN A 500 5.73 -27.32 11.41
N ASN A 501 6.80 -27.12 10.62
CA ASN A 501 7.66 -25.96 10.79
C ASN A 501 6.91 -24.64 10.52
N SER A 502 6.09 -24.58 9.47
CA SER A 502 5.37 -23.36 9.08
C SER A 502 4.26 -23.02 10.07
N TYR A 503 3.46 -24.01 10.49
CA TYR A 503 2.42 -23.78 11.49
C TYR A 503 3.00 -23.42 12.86
N GLY A 504 4.10 -24.07 13.27
CA GLY A 504 4.85 -23.68 14.47
C GLY A 504 5.34 -22.24 14.41
N LEU A 505 5.90 -21.82 13.27
CA LEU A 505 6.35 -20.44 13.06
C LEU A 505 5.19 -19.44 13.09
N LEU A 506 4.04 -19.79 12.50
CA LEU A 506 2.83 -18.98 12.55
C LEU A 506 2.33 -18.81 14.00
N LEU A 507 2.33 -19.87 14.81
CA LEU A 507 2.00 -19.80 16.24
C LEU A 507 2.98 -18.92 17.01
N TYR A 508 4.29 -19.03 16.75
CA TYR A 508 5.31 -18.16 17.35
C TYR A 508 5.06 -16.68 17.01
N LYS A 509 4.81 -16.36 15.72
CA LYS A 509 4.47 -15.00 15.26
C LYS A 509 3.22 -14.45 15.95
N ARG A 510 2.27 -15.33 16.31
CA ARG A 510 1.06 -15.01 17.08
C ARG A 510 1.28 -14.93 18.59
N GLY A 511 2.51 -15.00 19.09
CA GLY A 511 2.79 -14.98 20.53
C GLY A 511 2.40 -16.25 21.27
N ARG A 512 1.99 -17.33 20.57
CA ARG A 512 1.67 -18.63 21.16
C ARG A 512 2.93 -19.49 21.29
N ILE A 513 3.89 -18.98 22.07
CA ILE A 513 5.26 -19.51 22.15
C ILE A 513 5.29 -20.97 22.57
N LYS A 514 4.64 -21.32 23.68
CA LYS A 514 4.59 -22.69 24.19
C LYS A 514 3.94 -23.67 23.20
N ASP A 515 2.89 -23.22 22.51
CA ASP A 515 2.16 -24.05 21.56
C ASP A 515 2.94 -24.31 20.27
N SER A 516 3.91 -23.46 19.92
CA SER A 516 4.77 -23.66 18.75
C SER A 516 5.80 -24.79 18.92
N ILE A 517 6.30 -25.00 20.15
CA ILE A 517 7.42 -25.91 20.45
C ILE A 517 7.14 -27.36 20.01
N PRO A 518 5.96 -27.96 20.29
CA PRO A 518 5.66 -29.33 19.85
C PRO A 518 5.74 -29.51 18.33
N TYR A 519 5.34 -28.53 17.53
CA TYR A 519 5.38 -28.59 16.07
C TYR A 519 6.82 -28.59 15.55
N PHE A 520 7.69 -27.71 16.07
CA PHE A 520 9.11 -27.74 15.70
C PHE A 520 9.78 -29.07 16.08
N ARG A 521 9.47 -29.60 17.27
CA ARG A 521 9.99 -30.92 17.69
C ARG A 521 9.47 -32.05 16.80
N ALA A 522 8.23 -32.00 16.34
CA ALA A 522 7.67 -32.97 15.40
C ALA A 522 8.37 -32.92 14.03
N ALA A 523 8.60 -31.71 13.49
CA ALA A 523 9.35 -31.50 12.26
C ALA A 523 10.78 -32.08 12.37
N ILE A 524 11.49 -31.76 13.45
CA ILE A 524 12.84 -32.27 13.74
C ILE A 524 12.82 -33.80 13.84
N LYS A 525 11.90 -34.38 14.61
CA LYS A 525 11.79 -35.85 14.77
C LYS A 525 11.65 -36.56 13.43
N LYS A 526 10.85 -36.01 12.51
CA LYS A 526 10.71 -36.56 11.15
C LYS A 526 11.99 -36.33 10.34
N GLN A 527 12.54 -35.12 10.36
CA GLN A 527 13.77 -34.74 9.66
C GLN A 527 14.93 -35.67 10.03
N THR A 528 15.03 -36.05 11.31
CA THR A 528 16.14 -36.86 11.83
C THR A 528 15.80 -38.34 12.03
N TRP A 529 14.68 -38.83 11.47
CA TRP A 529 14.21 -40.21 11.71
C TRP A 529 15.27 -41.28 11.42
N LYS A 530 16.05 -41.10 10.34
CA LYS A 530 17.15 -42.00 9.95
C LYS A 530 18.52 -41.33 9.84
N ASN A 531 18.55 -39.99 9.83
CA ASN A 531 19.76 -39.21 9.70
C ASN A 531 19.84 -38.27 10.91
N PRO A 532 20.71 -38.54 11.91
CA PRO A 532 20.75 -37.75 13.14
C PRO A 532 21.24 -36.31 12.93
N ASN A 533 21.70 -35.98 11.72
CA ASN A 533 22.21 -34.66 11.36
C ASN A 533 21.27 -33.99 10.36
N PRO A 534 20.86 -32.73 10.60
CA PRO A 534 19.95 -32.03 9.72
C PRO A 534 20.65 -31.66 8.41
N TYR A 535 19.94 -31.84 7.29
CA TYR A 535 20.32 -31.21 6.03
C TYR A 535 20.02 -29.70 6.06
N SER A 536 18.93 -29.31 6.74
CA SER A 536 18.52 -27.91 6.92
C SER A 536 18.38 -27.53 8.39
N GLY A 537 18.92 -26.38 8.78
CA GLY A 537 18.95 -25.91 10.16
C GLY A 537 17.70 -25.14 10.61
N GLU A 538 16.78 -24.81 9.69
CA GLU A 538 15.64 -23.91 9.96
C GLU A 538 14.72 -24.40 11.10
N CYS A 539 14.38 -25.68 11.14
CA CYS A 539 13.53 -26.24 12.22
C CYS A 539 14.21 -26.13 13.60
N TRP A 540 15.53 -26.32 13.66
CA TRP A 540 16.30 -26.18 14.89
C TRP A 540 16.44 -24.72 15.32
N PHE A 541 16.66 -23.83 14.37
CA PHE A 541 16.72 -22.39 14.63
C PHE A 541 15.39 -21.87 15.20
N ASN A 542 14.27 -22.21 14.56
CA ASN A 542 12.92 -21.83 15.03
C ASN A 542 12.61 -22.43 16.41
N LEU A 543 13.00 -23.68 16.67
CA LEU A 543 12.91 -24.28 18.00
C LEU A 543 13.75 -23.50 19.03
N GLY A 544 14.98 -23.12 18.68
CA GLY A 544 15.85 -22.32 19.54
C GLY A 544 15.22 -20.98 19.93
N LEU A 545 14.61 -20.27 18.98
CA LEU A 545 13.87 -19.03 19.23
C LEU A 545 12.71 -19.25 20.21
N ALA A 546 11.89 -20.28 19.96
CA ALA A 546 10.74 -20.59 20.83
C ALA A 546 11.16 -20.99 22.25
N LEU A 547 12.21 -21.81 22.39
CA LEU A 547 12.75 -22.20 23.69
C LEU A 547 13.36 -21.02 24.44
N MET A 548 14.05 -20.13 23.72
CA MET A 548 14.59 -18.91 24.32
C MET A 548 13.47 -18.01 24.84
N ALA A 549 12.46 -17.73 24.02
CA ALA A 549 11.29 -16.94 24.41
C ALA A 549 10.55 -17.54 25.63
N ASP A 550 10.44 -18.88 25.71
CA ASP A 550 9.86 -19.60 26.86
C ASP A 550 10.77 -19.64 28.11
N GLY A 551 12.05 -19.24 27.98
CA GLY A 551 13.03 -19.19 29.06
C GLY A 551 13.87 -20.46 29.25
N GLN A 552 13.75 -21.45 28.36
CA GLN A 552 14.52 -22.71 28.36
C GLN A 552 15.90 -22.54 27.69
N LYS A 553 16.77 -21.72 28.30
CA LYS A 553 18.02 -21.24 27.68
C LYS A 553 19.03 -22.34 27.31
N GLU A 554 19.17 -23.38 28.14
CA GLU A 554 20.13 -24.46 27.85
C GLU A 554 19.68 -25.31 26.65
N GLU A 555 18.38 -25.65 26.56
CA GLU A 555 17.86 -26.34 25.38
C GLU A 555 17.88 -25.45 24.13
N ALA A 556 17.65 -24.14 24.29
CA ALA A 556 17.78 -23.18 23.20
C ALA A 556 19.23 -23.13 22.67
N TYR A 557 20.22 -23.11 23.57
CA TYR A 557 21.63 -23.14 23.22
C TYR A 557 21.96 -24.37 22.35
N ASP A 558 21.53 -25.57 22.77
CA ASP A 558 21.75 -26.80 22.00
C ASP A 558 21.07 -26.76 20.63
N ALA A 559 19.83 -26.24 20.56
CA ALA A 559 19.09 -26.10 19.31
C ALA A 559 19.78 -25.12 18.35
N PHE A 560 20.22 -23.94 18.82
CA PHE A 560 20.99 -23.00 18.01
C PHE A 560 22.30 -23.61 17.55
N TYR A 561 23.04 -24.29 18.43
CA TYR A 561 24.29 -24.93 18.06
C TYR A 561 24.09 -25.98 16.97
N LYS A 562 23.01 -26.75 17.02
CA LYS A 562 22.65 -27.70 15.96
C LYS A 562 22.28 -27.00 14.66
N ALA A 563 21.60 -25.85 14.72
CA ALA A 563 21.26 -25.05 13.55
C ALA A 563 22.51 -24.54 12.81
N THR A 564 23.62 -24.26 13.52
CA THR A 564 24.88 -23.80 12.89
C THR A 564 25.48 -24.78 11.87
N TRP A 565 25.00 -26.02 11.82
CA TRP A 565 25.52 -27.07 10.94
C TRP A 565 25.01 -26.92 9.49
N SER A 566 24.03 -26.05 9.25
CA SER A 566 23.60 -25.66 7.90
C SER A 566 23.99 -24.22 7.59
N ALA A 567 24.45 -23.98 6.35
CA ALA A 567 24.87 -22.66 5.90
C ALA A 567 23.76 -21.61 6.00
N GLU A 568 22.49 -21.97 5.72
CA GLU A 568 21.39 -21.00 5.67
C GLU A 568 21.03 -20.38 7.02
N THR A 569 21.35 -21.04 8.13
CA THR A 569 21.04 -20.56 9.50
C THR A 569 22.29 -20.28 10.32
N GLN A 570 23.48 -20.56 9.77
CA GLN A 570 24.75 -20.44 10.47
C GLN A 570 24.98 -19.03 11.02
N SER A 571 24.70 -17.99 10.22
CA SER A 571 24.83 -16.59 10.66
C SER A 571 23.96 -16.30 11.89
N SER A 572 22.64 -16.48 11.77
CA SER A 572 21.68 -16.13 12.81
C SER A 572 21.81 -17.01 14.06
N ALA A 573 22.13 -18.30 13.89
CA ALA A 573 22.36 -19.22 15.00
C ALA A 573 23.62 -18.85 15.81
N PHE A 574 24.73 -18.51 15.14
CA PHE A 574 25.93 -18.04 15.85
C PHE A 574 25.71 -16.69 16.53
N TYR A 575 24.87 -15.81 15.98
CA TYR A 575 24.47 -14.57 16.66
C TYR A 575 23.76 -14.86 18.01
N TRP A 576 22.80 -15.79 18.03
CA TRP A 576 22.11 -16.16 19.27
C TRP A 576 23.01 -16.89 20.28
N LEU A 577 23.94 -17.73 19.80
CA LEU A 577 24.99 -18.30 20.67
C LEU A 577 25.88 -17.22 21.28
N ALA A 578 26.24 -16.20 20.50
CA ALA A 578 27.01 -15.05 21.00
C ALA A 578 26.22 -14.27 22.07
N CYS A 579 24.91 -14.06 21.87
CA CYS A 579 24.04 -13.42 22.86
C CYS A 579 23.98 -14.21 24.17
N LEU A 580 23.77 -15.54 24.10
CA LEU A 580 23.71 -16.42 25.28
C LEU A 580 25.06 -16.50 26.02
N ALA A 581 26.18 -16.55 25.29
CA ALA A 581 27.52 -16.53 25.88
C ALA A 581 27.83 -15.16 26.52
N SER A 582 27.42 -14.07 25.87
CA SER A 582 27.55 -12.70 26.39
C SER A 582 26.78 -12.51 27.70
N GLU A 583 25.52 -12.99 27.77
CA GLU A 583 24.72 -12.92 28.98
C GLU A 583 25.36 -13.69 30.17
N LYS A 584 26.07 -14.79 29.88
CA LYS A 584 26.82 -15.57 30.88
C LYS A 584 28.16 -14.92 31.28
N GLY A 585 28.55 -13.81 30.65
CA GLY A 585 29.85 -13.15 30.86
C GLY A 585 31.03 -13.83 30.16
N ALA A 586 30.78 -14.82 29.30
CA ALA A 586 31.81 -15.52 28.53
C ALA A 586 32.16 -14.73 27.25
N TYR A 587 32.73 -13.54 27.41
CA TYR A 587 32.91 -12.57 26.32
C TYR A 587 33.88 -13.03 25.22
N GLU A 588 34.88 -13.85 25.55
CA GLU A 588 35.80 -14.41 24.55
C GLU A 588 35.08 -15.40 23.61
N ASP A 589 34.29 -16.31 24.17
CA ASP A 589 33.46 -17.25 23.39
C ASP A 589 32.39 -16.50 22.58
N ALA A 590 31.75 -15.50 23.19
CA ALA A 590 30.78 -14.64 22.51
C ALA A 590 31.40 -13.91 21.32
N LEU A 591 32.63 -13.41 21.45
CA LEU A 591 33.36 -12.73 20.37
C LEU A 591 33.70 -13.69 19.22
N ASP A 592 34.07 -14.93 19.54
CA ASP A 592 34.30 -15.99 18.54
C ASP A 592 32.99 -16.32 17.80
N PHE A 593 31.89 -16.53 18.52
CA PHE A 593 30.58 -16.77 17.90
C PHE A 593 30.11 -15.59 17.04
N ALA A 594 30.22 -14.35 17.51
CA ALA A 594 29.86 -13.17 16.72
C ALA A 594 30.73 -13.07 15.44
N SER A 595 32.01 -13.42 15.54
CA SER A 595 32.90 -13.48 14.37
C SER A 595 32.49 -14.59 13.40
N LYS A 596 32.11 -15.77 13.89
CA LYS A 596 31.60 -16.89 13.07
C LYS A 596 30.27 -16.55 12.38
N SER A 597 29.40 -15.80 13.04
CA SER A 597 28.15 -15.29 12.43
C SER A 597 28.47 -14.46 11.18
N MET A 598 29.42 -13.52 11.30
CA MET A 598 29.85 -12.65 10.20
C MET A 598 30.57 -13.39 9.05
N LEU A 599 31.17 -14.57 9.28
CA LEU A 599 31.88 -15.30 8.21
C LEU A 599 30.97 -15.72 7.05
N ARG A 600 29.69 -16.01 7.32
CA ARG A 600 28.71 -16.38 6.28
C ARG A 600 27.86 -15.22 5.80
N ASN A 601 27.65 -14.24 6.67
CA ASN A 601 26.91 -13.05 6.34
C ASN A 601 27.69 -11.84 6.85
N TRP A 602 28.59 -11.34 6.01
CA TRP A 602 29.45 -10.20 6.33
C TRP A 602 28.64 -8.96 6.71
N HIS A 603 27.44 -8.82 6.14
CA HIS A 603 26.54 -7.68 6.33
C HIS A 603 25.49 -7.96 7.42
N ASN A 604 25.71 -8.96 8.30
CA ASN A 604 24.88 -9.13 9.49
C ASN A 604 25.16 -7.99 10.50
N MET A 605 24.43 -6.87 10.37
CA MET A 605 24.63 -5.67 11.17
C MET A 605 24.39 -5.90 12.67
N LYS A 606 23.51 -6.83 13.06
CA LYS A 606 23.34 -7.25 14.48
C LYS A 606 24.58 -7.93 15.03
N ALA A 607 25.18 -8.84 14.27
CA ALA A 607 26.43 -9.48 14.69
C ALA A 607 27.60 -8.48 14.75
N ARG A 608 27.65 -7.51 13.83
CA ARG A 608 28.69 -6.46 13.82
C ARG A 608 28.59 -5.53 15.03
N SER A 609 27.38 -5.06 15.35
CA SER A 609 27.15 -4.23 16.54
C SER A 609 27.44 -4.98 17.85
N LEU A 610 26.97 -6.24 17.97
CA LEU A 610 27.31 -7.10 19.12
C LEU A 610 28.82 -7.34 19.23
N LYS A 611 29.51 -7.58 18.11
CA LYS A 611 30.96 -7.73 18.09
C LYS A 611 31.69 -6.46 18.56
N ALA A 612 31.24 -5.28 18.13
CA ALA A 612 31.79 -4.01 18.60
C ALA A 612 31.62 -3.84 20.12
N ALA A 613 30.42 -4.14 20.64
CA ALA A 613 30.15 -4.13 22.08
C ALA A 613 31.05 -5.12 22.85
N LEU A 614 31.24 -6.34 22.33
CA LEU A 614 32.11 -7.36 22.94
C LEU A 614 33.59 -6.96 22.94
N LEU A 615 34.09 -6.38 21.85
CA LEU A 615 35.45 -5.82 21.80
C LEU A 615 35.64 -4.77 22.89
N ARG A 616 34.68 -3.85 23.04
CA ARG A 616 34.67 -2.85 24.12
C ARG A 616 34.66 -3.50 25.51
N LYS A 617 33.82 -4.51 25.77
CA LYS A 617 33.79 -5.21 27.08
C LYS A 617 35.09 -5.94 27.40
N LEU A 618 35.84 -6.38 26.38
CA LEU A 618 37.17 -6.99 26.51
C LEU A 618 38.31 -5.97 26.56
N GLY A 619 38.04 -4.67 26.43
CA GLY A 619 39.07 -3.61 26.39
C GLY A 619 39.86 -3.57 25.08
N LEU A 620 39.32 -4.15 24.01
CA LEU A 620 39.87 -4.13 22.66
C LEU A 620 39.29 -2.97 21.85
N ASP A 621 39.99 -2.55 20.79
CA ASP A 621 39.59 -1.42 19.95
C ASP A 621 38.56 -1.83 18.87
N PRO A 622 37.31 -1.34 18.90
CA PRO A 622 36.29 -1.62 17.90
C PRO A 622 36.35 -0.67 16.68
N SER A 623 37.19 0.37 16.67
CA SER A 623 37.14 1.47 15.70
C SER A 623 37.14 1.04 14.23
N ALA A 624 38.02 0.09 13.86
CA ALA A 624 38.13 -0.39 12.49
C ALA A 624 36.86 -1.12 12.03
N LEU A 625 36.27 -1.93 12.92
CA LEU A 625 35.00 -2.63 12.65
C LEU A 625 33.85 -1.63 12.52
N LEU A 626 33.79 -0.63 13.40
CA LEU A 626 32.74 0.40 13.37
C LEU A 626 32.81 1.24 12.09
N LYS A 627 34.01 1.68 11.70
CA LYS A 627 34.22 2.38 10.43
C LYS A 627 33.69 1.56 9.26
N GLU A 628 34.11 0.31 9.14
CA GLU A 628 33.67 -0.56 8.05
C GLU A 628 32.15 -0.82 8.10
N SER A 629 31.57 -0.95 9.30
CA SER A 629 30.14 -1.20 9.45
C SER A 629 29.30 0.01 9.03
N LEU A 630 29.77 1.23 9.32
CA LEU A 630 29.12 2.47 8.91
C LEU A 630 29.37 2.83 7.43
N GLU A 631 30.36 2.22 6.77
CA GLU A 631 30.49 2.24 5.30
C GLU A 631 29.44 1.34 4.61
N ILE A 632 29.02 0.24 5.27
CA ILE A 632 27.94 -0.64 4.79
C ILE A 632 26.57 0.03 5.01
N ASP A 633 26.31 0.54 6.21
CA ASP A 633 25.06 1.19 6.58
C ASP A 633 25.33 2.38 7.54
N PRO A 634 25.40 3.62 7.02
CA PRO A 634 25.73 4.80 7.82
C PRO A 634 24.60 5.22 8.78
N LEU A 635 23.42 4.59 8.68
CA LEU A 635 22.24 4.83 9.50
C LEU A 635 21.89 3.61 10.37
N TYR A 636 22.83 2.68 10.58
CA TYR A 636 22.62 1.57 11.50
C TYR A 636 22.80 1.99 12.96
N MET A 637 21.68 2.24 13.64
CA MET A 637 21.62 2.91 14.94
C MET A 637 22.44 2.22 16.04
N SER A 638 22.50 0.88 16.07
CA SER A 638 23.30 0.15 17.07
C SER A 638 24.81 0.35 16.85
N CYS A 639 25.28 0.46 15.61
CA CYS A 639 26.68 0.77 15.31
C CYS A 639 27.01 2.25 15.60
N LEU A 640 26.09 3.16 15.30
CA LEU A 640 26.24 4.58 15.68
C LEU A 640 26.32 4.77 17.19
N TYR A 641 25.55 4.00 17.97
CA TYR A 641 25.65 4.00 19.43
C TYR A 641 27.03 3.52 19.90
N GLU A 642 27.52 2.38 19.43
CA GLU A 642 28.86 1.88 19.81
C GLU A 642 29.98 2.84 19.38
N GLN A 643 29.83 3.53 18.24
CA GLN A 643 30.73 4.60 17.82
C GLN A 643 30.69 5.79 18.79
N ALA A 644 29.50 6.23 19.22
CA ALA A 644 29.35 7.30 20.19
C ALA A 644 29.90 6.93 21.58
N VAL A 645 29.79 5.67 22.00
CA VAL A 645 30.42 5.16 23.23
C VAL A 645 31.95 5.19 23.10
N TYR A 646 32.48 4.87 21.92
CA TYR A 646 33.93 4.85 21.67
C TYR A 646 34.55 6.26 21.60
N ASP A 647 33.91 7.21 20.90
CA ASP A 647 34.48 8.53 20.62
C ASP A 647 33.82 9.72 21.34
N GLY A 648 32.74 9.47 22.09
CA GLY A 648 32.02 10.47 22.87
C GLY A 648 30.97 11.28 22.09
N ARG A 649 30.71 11.00 20.81
CA ARG A 649 29.78 11.78 19.96
C ARG A 649 28.30 11.39 20.12
N PHE A 650 27.79 11.36 21.35
CA PHE A 650 26.38 11.04 21.63
C PHE A 650 25.39 12.02 21.02
N ASP A 651 25.75 13.30 20.84
CA ASP A 651 24.85 14.28 20.22
C ASP A 651 24.56 13.96 18.76
N TYR A 652 25.56 13.49 18.01
CA TYR A 652 25.38 13.02 16.64
C TYR A 652 24.46 11.79 16.58
N TRP A 653 24.68 10.80 17.45
CA TRP A 653 23.79 9.63 17.52
C TRP A 653 22.35 10.03 17.86
N LYS A 654 22.13 10.87 18.88
CA LYS A 654 20.78 11.34 19.25
C LYS A 654 20.10 12.14 18.14
N GLU A 655 20.85 12.94 17.38
CA GLU A 655 20.34 13.66 16.20
C GLU A 655 19.82 12.65 15.16
N LYS A 656 20.60 11.61 14.82
CA LYS A 656 20.19 10.59 13.86
C LYS A 656 19.05 9.70 14.33
N MET A 657 18.91 9.49 15.64
CA MET A 657 17.76 8.79 16.24
C MET A 657 16.45 9.60 16.16
N ARG A 658 16.52 10.91 15.89
CA ARG A 658 15.40 11.87 15.78
C ARG A 658 14.48 11.97 17.00
N GLY A 659 14.83 11.36 18.12
CA GLY A 659 13.99 11.32 19.32
C GLY A 659 12.81 10.33 19.25
N GLU A 660 12.70 9.53 18.19
CA GLU A 660 11.59 8.62 17.96
C GLU A 660 11.72 7.34 18.81
N SER A 661 10.75 7.09 19.71
CA SER A 661 10.82 5.96 20.67
C SER A 661 11.08 4.61 20.02
N HIS A 662 10.52 4.35 18.84
CA HIS A 662 10.71 3.09 18.12
C HIS A 662 12.20 2.75 17.91
N ASN A 663 13.02 3.72 17.51
CA ASN A 663 14.46 3.51 17.29
C ASN A 663 15.17 3.11 18.60
N TYR A 664 14.82 3.74 19.72
CA TYR A 664 15.41 3.42 21.02
C TYR A 664 14.98 2.05 21.52
N LEU A 665 13.71 1.66 21.30
CA LEU A 665 13.20 0.34 21.64
C LEU A 665 13.92 -0.76 20.84
N GLU A 666 14.10 -0.58 19.53
CA GLU A 666 14.88 -1.50 18.66
C GLU A 666 16.30 -1.71 19.20
N VAL A 667 17.05 -0.62 19.38
CA VAL A 667 18.44 -0.68 19.82
C VAL A 667 18.53 -1.27 21.23
N SER A 668 17.63 -0.89 22.14
CA SER A 668 17.63 -1.43 23.51
C SER A 668 17.41 -2.94 23.54
N LEU A 669 16.56 -3.48 22.65
CA LEU A 669 16.24 -4.90 22.62
C LEU A 669 17.44 -5.76 22.21
N ASP A 670 18.28 -5.27 21.29
CA ASP A 670 19.54 -5.94 20.94
C ASP A 670 20.46 -6.09 22.15
N TYR A 671 20.62 -5.02 22.95
CA TYR A 671 21.42 -5.06 24.18
C TYR A 671 20.79 -5.94 25.27
N VAL A 672 19.45 -5.93 25.40
CA VAL A 672 18.73 -6.83 26.32
C VAL A 672 18.99 -8.29 25.96
N ASN A 673 18.94 -8.64 24.67
CA ASN A 673 19.20 -10.00 24.21
C ASN A 673 20.65 -10.44 24.47
N ALA A 674 21.61 -9.51 24.38
CA ALA A 674 23.02 -9.75 24.68
C ALA A 674 23.37 -9.74 26.18
N GLY A 675 22.41 -9.45 27.07
CA GLY A 675 22.63 -9.31 28.51
C GLY A 675 23.31 -8.01 28.93
N PHE A 676 23.40 -7.02 28.04
CA PHE A 676 23.99 -5.70 28.30
C PHE A 676 22.95 -4.70 28.80
N TYR A 677 22.37 -5.01 29.96
CA TYR A 677 21.25 -4.26 30.54
C TYR A 677 21.55 -2.77 30.79
N GLU A 678 22.76 -2.42 31.20
CA GLU A 678 23.12 -1.01 31.46
C GLU A 678 23.26 -0.19 30.17
N ASP A 679 23.74 -0.82 29.10
CA ASP A 679 23.77 -0.18 27.78
C ASP A 679 22.32 0.01 27.27
N ALA A 680 21.43 -0.99 27.47
CA ALA A 680 20.01 -0.87 27.14
C ALA A 680 19.31 0.27 27.92
N LEU A 681 19.56 0.40 29.23
CA LEU A 681 19.05 1.51 30.04
C LEU A 681 19.59 2.86 29.56
N SER A 682 20.88 2.93 29.21
CA SER A 682 21.51 4.15 28.69
C SER A 682 20.86 4.61 27.39
N VAL A 683 20.54 3.67 26.50
CA VAL A 683 19.80 3.93 25.26
C VAL A 683 18.40 4.48 25.57
N LEU A 684 17.62 3.79 26.41
CA LEU A 684 16.25 4.20 26.74
C LEU A 684 16.20 5.56 27.46
N ASN A 685 17.16 5.85 28.34
CA ASN A 685 17.26 7.13 29.04
C ASN A 685 17.61 8.30 28.11
N ALA A 686 18.12 8.04 26.90
CA ALA A 686 18.37 9.07 25.90
C ALA A 686 17.12 9.43 25.09
N CYS A 687 16.05 8.62 25.16
CA CYS A 687 14.78 8.88 24.51
C CYS A 687 14.05 10.03 25.22
N LYS A 688 13.53 10.99 24.44
CA LYS A 688 12.74 12.12 24.95
C LYS A 688 11.23 11.95 24.73
N ASP A 689 10.84 11.00 23.89
CA ASP A 689 9.45 10.66 23.65
C ASP A 689 8.84 10.07 24.93
N SER A 690 7.60 10.46 25.22
CA SER A 690 6.83 10.04 26.39
C SER A 690 6.12 8.69 26.21
N ASN A 691 6.43 7.93 25.16
CA ASN A 691 5.85 6.62 24.92
C ASN A 691 6.02 5.68 26.14
N PRO A 692 4.93 5.14 26.73
CA PRO A 692 5.00 4.32 27.93
C PRO A 692 5.83 3.05 27.77
N MET A 693 5.96 2.51 26.56
CA MET A 693 6.77 1.32 26.31
C MET A 693 8.23 1.50 26.70
N CYS A 694 8.79 2.71 26.61
CA CYS A 694 10.15 2.95 27.11
C CYS A 694 10.27 2.66 28.61
N GLN A 695 9.29 3.07 29.42
CA GLN A 695 9.26 2.79 30.86
C GLN A 695 8.96 1.31 31.17
N TYR A 696 8.09 0.64 30.40
CA TYR A 696 7.90 -0.81 30.53
C TYR A 696 9.19 -1.59 30.23
N TYR A 697 9.93 -1.21 29.19
CA TYR A 697 11.23 -1.81 28.90
C TYR A 697 12.22 -1.59 30.04
N GLN A 698 12.32 -0.37 30.59
CA GLN A 698 13.18 -0.07 31.73
C GLN A 698 12.81 -0.91 32.96
N GLY A 699 11.52 -1.03 33.28
CA GLY A 699 11.05 -1.87 34.40
C GLY A 699 11.39 -3.35 34.21
N TYR A 700 11.23 -3.86 33.00
CA TYR A 700 11.65 -5.22 32.66
C TYR A 700 13.16 -5.40 32.81
N ILE A 701 13.97 -4.45 32.34
CA ILE A 701 15.43 -4.49 32.49
C ILE A 701 15.85 -4.47 33.96
N HIS A 702 15.23 -3.62 34.79
CA HIS A 702 15.49 -3.61 36.24
C HIS A 702 15.11 -4.93 36.93
N THR A 703 14.05 -5.59 36.45
CA THR A 703 13.70 -6.94 36.92
C THR A 703 14.82 -7.94 36.57
N ARG A 704 15.42 -7.83 35.38
CA ARG A 704 16.57 -8.68 34.97
C ARG A 704 17.85 -8.37 35.74
N LEU A 705 18.02 -7.14 36.19
CA LEU A 705 19.09 -6.71 37.11
C LEU A 705 18.83 -7.07 38.57
N ASN A 706 17.71 -7.74 38.88
CA ASN A 706 17.28 -8.09 40.24
C ASN A 706 17.12 -6.86 41.16
N ASP A 707 16.59 -5.76 40.61
CA ASP A 707 16.26 -4.49 41.29
C ASP A 707 14.73 -4.26 41.25
N PRO A 708 13.95 -4.94 42.11
CA PRO A 708 12.49 -4.92 42.06
C PRO A 708 11.89 -3.55 42.40
N ASP A 709 12.55 -2.76 43.26
CA ASP A 709 12.05 -1.44 43.65
C ASP A 709 12.07 -0.46 42.47
N LYS A 710 13.17 -0.45 41.69
CA LYS A 710 13.23 0.34 40.46
C LYS A 710 12.30 -0.21 39.39
N ALA A 711 12.19 -1.54 39.28
CA ALA A 711 11.26 -2.15 38.33
C ALA A 711 9.82 -1.68 38.57
N ILE A 712 9.34 -1.76 39.82
CA ILE A 712 8.01 -1.29 40.22
C ILE A 712 7.86 0.21 39.97
N SER A 713 8.89 1.01 40.26
CA SER A 713 8.88 2.46 39.98
C SER A 713 8.70 2.76 38.48
N CYS A 714 9.47 2.11 37.59
CA CYS A 714 9.34 2.29 36.14
C CYS A 714 7.97 1.84 35.64
N PHE A 715 7.48 0.67 36.08
CA PHE A 715 6.16 0.19 35.69
C PHE A 715 5.04 1.13 36.18
N THR A 716 5.15 1.67 37.40
CA THR A 716 4.18 2.66 37.91
C THR A 716 4.19 3.95 37.08
N GLN A 717 5.37 4.41 36.63
CA GLN A 717 5.48 5.55 35.72
C GLN A 717 4.87 5.25 34.36
N ALA A 718 5.06 4.03 33.84
CA ALA A 718 4.44 3.59 32.59
C ALA A 718 2.90 3.58 32.68
N GLU A 719 2.33 3.06 33.76
CA GLU A 719 0.87 3.05 34.01
C GLU A 719 0.26 4.47 34.12
N ALA A 720 1.06 5.47 34.52
CA ALA A 720 0.64 6.85 34.65
C ALA A 720 0.81 7.68 33.35
N ALA A 721 1.51 7.16 32.35
CA ALA A 721 1.75 7.85 31.09
C ALA A 721 0.51 7.83 30.16
N SER A 722 0.49 8.75 29.20
CA SER A 722 -0.59 8.79 28.21
C SER A 722 -0.56 7.55 27.30
N PRO A 723 -1.72 6.91 27.02
CA PRO A 723 -1.79 5.82 26.06
C PRO A 723 -1.83 6.24 24.60
N ASP A 724 -1.93 7.54 24.34
CA ASP A 724 -2.04 8.09 22.98
C ASP A 724 -0.86 7.59 22.12
N TYR A 725 -1.18 7.05 20.94
CA TYR A 725 -0.21 6.58 19.95
C TYR A 725 0.73 5.44 20.40
N CYS A 726 0.41 4.76 21.50
CA CYS A 726 1.20 3.64 22.03
C CYS A 726 0.60 2.28 21.63
N PHE A 727 1.19 1.65 20.62
CA PHE A 727 0.70 0.39 20.03
C PHE A 727 1.82 -0.69 20.00
N PRO A 728 2.05 -1.43 21.08
CA PRO A 728 3.05 -2.51 21.09
C PRO A 728 2.68 -3.64 20.12
N ASN A 729 3.64 -4.18 19.37
CA ASN A 729 3.41 -5.17 18.31
C ASN A 729 4.37 -6.36 18.32
N ARG A 730 5.35 -6.41 19.22
CA ARG A 730 6.38 -7.45 19.24
C ARG A 730 6.01 -8.61 20.16
N VAL A 731 6.58 -9.78 19.88
CA VAL A 731 6.39 -10.95 20.74
C VAL A 731 7.08 -10.75 22.09
N GLU A 732 8.23 -10.08 22.09
CA GLU A 732 9.02 -9.75 23.29
C GLU A 732 8.24 -8.85 24.25
N GLU A 733 7.38 -7.97 23.72
CA GLU A 733 6.57 -7.05 24.50
C GLU A 733 5.49 -7.75 25.32
N ILE A 734 5.03 -8.95 24.90
CA ILE A 734 4.10 -9.78 25.68
C ILE A 734 4.72 -10.06 27.05
N ARG A 735 5.97 -10.56 27.06
CA ARG A 735 6.67 -10.90 28.31
C ARG A 735 6.98 -9.67 29.16
N ILE A 736 7.33 -8.55 28.52
CA ILE A 736 7.62 -7.28 29.20
C ILE A 736 6.38 -6.81 29.97
N LEU A 737 5.21 -6.80 29.31
CA LEU A 737 3.95 -6.38 29.90
C LEU A 737 3.42 -7.39 30.93
N GLU A 738 3.56 -8.71 30.69
CA GLU A 738 3.25 -9.75 31.67
C GLU A 738 4.09 -9.61 32.96
N THR A 739 5.35 -9.18 32.84
CA THR A 739 6.20 -8.91 34.00
C THR A 739 5.66 -7.74 34.83
N ALA A 740 5.17 -6.68 34.17
CA ALA A 740 4.54 -5.55 34.85
C ALA A 740 3.27 -5.99 35.60
N VAL A 741 2.39 -6.76 34.94
CA VAL A 741 1.19 -7.35 35.54
C VAL A 741 1.53 -8.23 36.74
N GLY A 742 2.63 -8.98 36.69
CA GLY A 742 3.06 -9.86 37.78
C GLY A 742 3.66 -9.14 38.99
N LEU A 743 4.21 -7.93 38.83
CA LEU A 743 4.87 -7.18 39.91
C LEU A 743 4.00 -6.08 40.51
N LEU A 744 3.07 -5.50 39.74
CA LEU A 744 2.17 -4.46 40.23
C LEU A 744 0.91 -5.05 40.89
N PRO A 745 0.35 -4.43 41.93
CA PRO A 745 -0.95 -4.83 42.48
C PRO A 745 -2.11 -4.65 41.48
N GLU A 746 -2.06 -3.56 40.72
CA GLU A 746 -2.99 -3.21 39.65
C GLU A 746 -2.17 -2.66 38.47
N ALA A 747 -2.50 -3.09 37.25
CA ALA A 747 -1.80 -2.69 36.03
C ALA A 747 -2.80 -2.56 34.86
N PRO A 748 -3.81 -1.68 34.98
CA PRO A 748 -4.86 -1.55 33.96
C PRO A 748 -4.31 -1.22 32.58
N MET A 749 -3.25 -0.41 32.48
CA MET A 749 -2.66 -0.04 31.20
C MET A 749 -1.86 -1.18 30.59
N ALA A 750 -1.07 -1.92 31.37
CA ALA A 750 -0.39 -3.13 30.89
C ALA A 750 -1.38 -4.16 30.36
N HIS A 751 -2.50 -4.36 31.06
CA HIS A 751 -3.60 -5.19 30.57
C HIS A 751 -4.22 -4.64 29.28
N TYR A 752 -4.46 -3.34 29.17
CA TYR A 752 -4.94 -2.72 27.93
C TYR A 752 -3.98 -2.95 26.74
N TYR A 753 -2.68 -2.74 26.94
CA TYR A 753 -1.66 -2.95 25.92
C TYR A 753 -1.51 -4.41 25.52
N LEU A 754 -1.56 -5.35 26.49
CA LEU A 754 -1.60 -6.79 26.22
C LEU A 754 -2.83 -7.16 25.40
N GLY A 755 -4.00 -6.62 25.75
CA GLY A 755 -5.22 -6.83 24.97
C GLY A 755 -5.07 -6.40 23.51
N ASN A 756 -4.50 -5.21 23.27
CA ASN A 756 -4.25 -4.70 21.92
C ASN A 756 -3.28 -5.58 21.13
N LEU A 757 -2.13 -5.90 21.73
CA LEU A 757 -1.11 -6.73 21.13
C LEU A 757 -1.64 -8.14 20.82
N LEU A 758 -2.36 -8.76 21.76
CA LEU A 758 -2.89 -10.12 21.59
C LEU A 758 -4.03 -10.17 20.56
N TYR A 759 -4.86 -9.13 20.46
CA TYR A 759 -5.86 -9.04 19.41
C TYR A 759 -5.18 -8.96 18.03
N ASP A 760 -4.13 -8.13 17.89
CA ASP A 760 -3.31 -8.07 16.67
C ASP A 760 -2.68 -9.43 16.31
N LYS A 761 -2.28 -10.20 17.32
CA LYS A 761 -1.75 -11.55 17.17
C LYS A 761 -2.83 -12.62 16.98
N LYS A 762 -4.10 -12.25 16.82
CA LYS A 762 -5.25 -13.16 16.66
C LYS A 762 -5.47 -14.10 17.87
N GLN A 763 -5.05 -13.70 19.07
CA GLN A 763 -5.34 -14.37 20.34
C GLN A 763 -6.55 -13.70 21.02
N TYR A 764 -7.73 -13.83 20.40
CA TYR A 764 -8.91 -13.02 20.76
C TYR A 764 -9.42 -13.28 22.17
N GLU A 765 -9.46 -14.53 22.63
CA GLU A 765 -9.95 -14.86 23.97
C GLU A 765 -9.07 -14.24 25.05
N SER A 766 -7.74 -14.36 24.90
CA SER A 766 -6.76 -13.73 25.80
C SER A 766 -6.86 -12.21 25.75
N ALA A 767 -7.04 -11.64 24.56
CA ALA A 767 -7.19 -10.19 24.40
C ALA A 767 -8.41 -9.64 25.13
N ILE A 768 -9.57 -10.31 24.99
CA ILE A 768 -10.82 -9.96 25.68
C ILE A 768 -10.63 -10.03 27.19
N ALA A 769 -10.04 -11.11 27.71
CA ALA A 769 -9.81 -11.28 29.14
C ALA A 769 -8.92 -10.15 29.72
N HIS A 770 -7.90 -9.71 28.98
CA HIS A 770 -7.06 -8.60 29.39
C HIS A 770 -7.79 -7.25 29.34
N TRP A 771 -8.60 -6.97 28.32
CA TRP A 771 -9.42 -5.75 28.29
C TRP A 771 -10.48 -5.74 29.39
N GLU A 772 -11.12 -6.87 29.69
CA GLU A 772 -12.05 -7.01 30.83
C GLU A 772 -11.33 -6.68 32.15
N LYS A 773 -10.10 -7.17 32.34
CA LYS A 773 -9.33 -6.84 33.53
C LYS A 773 -8.90 -5.38 33.60
N ALA A 774 -8.58 -4.78 32.45
CA ALA A 774 -8.21 -3.37 32.37
C ALA A 774 -9.38 -2.46 32.81
N VAL A 775 -10.60 -2.73 32.34
CA VAL A 775 -11.79 -1.95 32.73
C VAL A 775 -12.23 -2.25 34.17
N GLU A 776 -12.00 -3.46 34.69
CA GLU A 776 -12.24 -3.81 36.10
C GLU A 776 -11.33 -3.01 37.05
N GLN A 777 -10.07 -2.78 36.66
CA GLN A 777 -9.09 -2.02 37.45
C GLN A 777 -9.18 -0.50 37.21
N LYS A 778 -9.77 -0.07 36.08
CA LYS A 778 -9.87 1.35 35.70
C LYS A 778 -11.16 1.61 34.89
N ASP A 779 -12.22 1.97 35.60
CA ASP A 779 -13.55 2.26 35.01
C ASP A 779 -13.53 3.36 33.93
N GLY A 780 -12.59 4.30 33.99
CA GLY A 780 -12.49 5.44 33.06
C GLY A 780 -11.76 5.16 31.75
N LEU A 781 -11.55 3.90 31.36
CA LEU A 781 -10.74 3.54 30.20
C LEU A 781 -11.59 3.31 28.93
N ALA A 782 -12.08 4.41 28.33
CA ALA A 782 -13.00 4.38 27.19
C ALA A 782 -12.48 3.53 26.00
N LEU A 783 -11.18 3.61 25.70
CA LEU A 783 -10.54 2.83 24.63
C LEU A 783 -10.66 1.31 24.85
N ALA A 784 -10.59 0.83 26.09
CA ALA A 784 -10.75 -0.59 26.39
C ALA A 784 -12.20 -1.05 26.22
N HIS A 785 -13.18 -0.24 26.64
CA HIS A 785 -14.60 -0.50 26.35
C HIS A 785 -14.89 -0.54 24.84
N ARG A 786 -14.33 0.40 24.07
CA ARG A 786 -14.44 0.39 22.61
C ARG A 786 -13.84 -0.89 22.00
N ASN A 787 -12.68 -1.33 22.47
CA ASN A 787 -12.05 -2.57 21.97
C ASN A 787 -12.86 -3.82 22.35
N LEU A 788 -13.45 -3.85 23.56
CA LEU A 788 -14.40 -4.89 23.93
C LEU A 788 -15.63 -4.90 23.02
N ALA A 789 -16.18 -3.74 22.65
CA ALA A 789 -17.30 -3.66 21.73
C ALA A 789 -16.98 -4.33 20.38
N ILE A 790 -15.82 -4.00 19.80
CA ILE A 790 -15.30 -4.60 18.57
C ILE A 790 -15.19 -6.11 18.70
N ALA A 791 -14.55 -6.61 19.76
CA ALA A 791 -14.34 -8.04 19.95
C ALA A 791 -15.64 -8.81 20.21
N CYS A 792 -16.56 -8.23 20.98
CA CYS A 792 -17.88 -8.83 21.25
C CYS A 792 -18.67 -9.00 19.96
N TYR A 793 -18.67 -7.99 19.09
CA TYR A 793 -19.37 -8.08 17.81
C TYR A 793 -18.64 -9.03 16.83
N ASN A 794 -17.34 -8.82 16.60
CA ASN A 794 -16.60 -9.52 15.55
C ASN A 794 -16.27 -10.99 15.88
N LYS A 795 -16.08 -11.33 17.15
CA LYS A 795 -15.53 -12.63 17.57
C LYS A 795 -16.51 -13.44 18.41
N LEU A 796 -17.25 -12.78 19.31
CA LEU A 796 -18.24 -13.45 20.15
C LEU A 796 -19.64 -13.50 19.55
N GLN A 797 -19.91 -12.72 18.49
CA GLN A 797 -21.24 -12.55 17.89
C GLN A 797 -22.29 -12.07 18.89
N ASP A 798 -21.88 -11.28 19.90
CA ASP A 798 -22.74 -10.73 20.94
C ASP A 798 -22.98 -9.23 20.70
N GLY A 799 -23.96 -8.93 19.86
CA GLY A 799 -24.34 -7.56 19.50
C GLY A 799 -24.88 -6.74 20.69
N ALA A 800 -25.56 -7.37 21.65
CA ALA A 800 -26.12 -6.69 22.81
C ALA A 800 -25.03 -6.21 23.76
N ARG A 801 -24.03 -7.08 24.01
CA ARG A 801 -22.84 -6.68 24.78
C ARG A 801 -22.03 -5.63 24.02
N ALA A 802 -21.81 -5.82 22.72
CA ALA A 802 -21.09 -4.83 21.91
C ALA A 802 -21.70 -3.42 22.01
N GLU A 803 -23.03 -3.32 21.92
CA GLU A 803 -23.73 -2.05 22.07
C GLU A 803 -23.54 -1.45 23.47
N LYS A 804 -23.64 -2.25 24.53
CA LYS A 804 -23.44 -1.80 25.90
C LYS A 804 -22.03 -1.23 26.12
N GLU A 805 -21.00 -1.93 25.64
CA GLU A 805 -19.61 -1.48 25.79
C GLU A 805 -19.35 -0.21 24.97
N MET A 806 -19.88 -0.12 23.73
CA MET A 806 -19.75 1.09 22.91
C MET A 806 -20.46 2.30 23.52
N LYS A 807 -21.67 2.13 24.08
CA LYS A 807 -22.36 3.18 24.85
C LYS A 807 -21.53 3.66 26.03
N THR A 808 -20.86 2.73 26.72
CA THR A 808 -19.99 3.07 27.86
C THR A 808 -18.79 3.88 27.40
N ALA A 809 -18.13 3.49 26.30
CA ALA A 809 -17.04 4.26 25.71
C ALA A 809 -17.46 5.70 25.37
N CYS A 810 -18.60 5.88 24.69
CA CYS A 810 -19.16 7.19 24.37
C CYS A 810 -19.53 8.01 25.62
N ALA A 811 -19.94 7.36 26.70
CA ALA A 811 -20.29 8.06 27.95
C ALA A 811 -19.05 8.54 28.72
N ILE A 812 -17.93 7.81 28.63
CA ILE A 812 -16.67 8.19 29.26
C ILE A 812 -15.98 9.32 28.49
N ASP A 813 -16.01 9.27 27.16
CA ASP A 813 -15.41 10.28 26.27
C ASP A 813 -16.42 10.72 25.20
N PRO A 814 -17.37 11.61 25.55
CA PRO A 814 -18.46 12.02 24.66
C PRO A 814 -18.01 12.94 23.52
N ASP A 815 -16.83 13.56 23.64
CA ASP A 815 -16.34 14.56 22.69
C ASP A 815 -15.41 13.94 21.62
N TYR A 816 -15.27 12.62 21.57
CA TYR A 816 -14.42 11.94 20.59
C TYR A 816 -15.22 11.48 19.36
N PRO A 817 -15.10 12.14 18.18
CA PRO A 817 -15.95 11.88 17.02
C PRO A 817 -15.89 10.43 16.52
N ARG A 818 -14.75 9.77 16.70
CA ARG A 818 -14.54 8.38 16.28
C ARG A 818 -15.48 7.41 17.01
N PHE A 819 -15.74 7.62 18.29
CA PHE A 819 -16.69 6.78 19.04
C PHE A 819 -18.12 6.96 18.54
N LEU A 820 -18.52 8.18 18.18
CA LEU A 820 -19.83 8.44 17.60
C LEU A 820 -20.00 7.76 16.23
N LEU A 821 -18.98 7.83 15.37
CA LEU A 821 -18.94 7.13 14.08
C LEU A 821 -19.06 5.61 14.25
N GLU A 822 -18.22 5.02 15.10
CA GLU A 822 -18.22 3.58 15.33
C GLU A 822 -19.53 3.11 15.99
N TYR A 823 -20.15 3.96 16.83
CA TYR A 823 -21.45 3.64 17.39
C TYR A 823 -22.56 3.67 16.34
N ASP A 824 -22.57 4.63 15.40
CA ASP A 824 -23.54 4.59 14.28
C ASP A 824 -23.30 3.38 13.35
N GLN A 825 -22.04 3.03 13.09
CA GLN A 825 -21.67 1.83 12.31
C GLN A 825 -22.18 0.54 12.95
N LEU A 826 -22.03 0.41 14.28
CA LEU A 826 -22.56 -0.72 15.03
C LEU A 826 -24.09 -0.71 15.06
N ALA A 827 -24.71 0.46 15.29
CA ALA A 827 -26.16 0.60 15.33
C ALA A 827 -26.83 0.23 13.99
N ALA A 828 -26.20 0.58 12.86
CA ALA A 828 -26.64 0.15 11.53
C ALA A 828 -26.64 -1.38 11.39
N ARG A 829 -25.57 -2.03 11.82
CA ARG A 829 -25.41 -3.49 11.79
C ARG A 829 -26.40 -4.23 12.70
N LEU A 830 -26.75 -3.62 13.83
CA LEU A 830 -27.79 -4.10 14.73
C LEU A 830 -29.21 -3.74 14.25
N ASN A 831 -29.32 -3.14 13.06
CA ASN A 831 -30.56 -2.73 12.41
C ASN A 831 -31.45 -1.80 13.29
N GLN A 832 -30.82 -0.86 13.99
CA GLN A 832 -31.55 0.18 14.73
C GLN A 832 -32.27 1.15 13.79
N SER A 833 -33.33 1.79 14.27
CA SER A 833 -34.14 2.72 13.47
C SER A 833 -33.30 3.87 12.91
N ASN A 834 -33.49 4.19 11.63
CA ASN A 834 -32.87 5.36 11.00
C ASN A 834 -33.21 6.67 11.74
N THR A 835 -34.40 6.76 12.35
CA THR A 835 -34.82 7.93 13.12
C THR A 835 -34.03 8.06 14.41
N GLU A 836 -33.89 6.98 15.18
CA GLU A 836 -33.12 6.98 16.44
C GLU A 836 -31.64 7.24 16.19
N ARG A 837 -31.09 6.69 15.10
CA ARG A 837 -29.72 6.95 14.66
C ARG A 837 -29.53 8.42 14.25
N LEU A 838 -30.47 8.97 13.48
CA LEU A 838 -30.43 10.37 13.06
C LEU A 838 -30.50 11.32 14.25
N GLU A 839 -31.43 11.10 15.19
CA GLU A 839 -31.57 11.91 16.41
C GLU A 839 -30.27 11.91 17.25
N ARG A 840 -29.58 10.77 17.31
CA ARG A 840 -28.29 10.66 18.00
C ARG A 840 -27.21 11.53 17.35
N LEU A 841 -27.11 11.51 16.02
CA LEU A 841 -26.16 12.36 15.29
C LEU A 841 -26.54 13.85 15.40
N GLU A 842 -27.83 14.18 15.27
CA GLU A 842 -28.35 15.55 15.41
C GLU A 842 -28.11 16.12 16.82
N SER A 843 -27.95 15.27 17.85
CA SER A 843 -27.60 15.70 19.21
C SER A 843 -26.12 16.06 19.41
N HIS A 844 -25.25 15.79 18.43
CA HIS A 844 -23.81 16.08 18.47
C HIS A 844 -23.31 16.76 17.18
N PRO A 845 -23.87 17.91 16.78
CA PRO A 845 -23.59 18.53 15.48
C PRO A 845 -22.11 18.85 15.28
N ASP A 846 -21.42 19.33 16.31
CA ASP A 846 -20.00 19.72 16.22
C ASP A 846 -19.11 18.51 15.87
N LEU A 847 -19.38 17.34 16.45
CA LEU A 847 -18.64 16.10 16.16
C LEU A 847 -18.96 15.58 14.75
N VAL A 848 -20.22 15.70 14.34
CA VAL A 848 -20.70 15.26 13.02
C VAL A 848 -20.07 16.09 11.89
N HIS A 849 -19.92 17.40 12.09
CA HIS A 849 -19.27 18.28 11.12
C HIS A 849 -17.74 18.19 11.11
N ASP A 850 -17.13 17.60 12.14
CA ASP A 850 -15.68 17.52 12.25
C ASP A 850 -15.05 16.54 11.23
N ARG A 851 -15.79 15.53 10.73
CA ARG A 851 -15.23 14.49 9.85
C ARG A 851 -16.14 14.11 8.70
N ASP A 852 -15.57 13.92 7.52
CA ASP A 852 -16.29 13.63 6.27
C ASP A 852 -17.02 12.29 6.29
N ASP A 853 -16.41 11.26 6.89
CA ASP A 853 -16.99 9.92 7.00
C ASP A 853 -18.24 9.91 7.90
N LEU A 854 -18.19 10.56 9.05
CA LEU A 854 -19.33 10.73 9.95
C LEU A 854 -20.40 11.66 9.36
N TYR A 855 -19.99 12.76 8.72
CA TYR A 855 -20.91 13.68 8.06
C TYR A 855 -21.69 13.00 6.94
N LEU A 856 -21.04 12.11 6.18
CA LEU A 856 -21.69 11.32 5.14
C LEU A 856 -22.71 10.32 5.70
N ARG A 857 -22.47 9.75 6.89
CA ARG A 857 -23.46 8.90 7.59
C ARG A 857 -24.70 9.71 7.98
N TYR A 858 -24.50 10.92 8.48
CA TYR A 858 -25.58 11.85 8.77
C TYR A 858 -26.41 12.18 7.51
N ILE A 859 -25.77 12.54 6.40
CA ILE A 859 -26.43 12.78 5.10
C ILE A 859 -27.21 11.56 4.62
N THR A 860 -26.62 10.37 4.75
CA THR A 860 -27.28 9.11 4.39
C THR A 860 -28.58 8.93 5.17
N LEU A 861 -28.58 9.22 6.48
CA LEU A 861 -29.77 9.15 7.32
C LEU A 861 -30.81 10.25 7.02
N LEU A 862 -30.38 11.47 6.65
CA LEU A 862 -31.29 12.50 6.13
C LEU A 862 -32.04 11.99 4.89
N ASN A 863 -31.31 11.39 3.94
CA ASN A 863 -31.89 10.79 2.74
C ASN A 863 -32.87 9.66 3.07
N CYS A 864 -32.47 8.75 3.98
CA CYS A 864 -33.30 7.61 4.39
C CYS A 864 -34.57 8.00 5.17
N THR A 865 -34.58 9.19 5.80
CA THR A 865 -35.73 9.70 6.57
C THR A 865 -36.59 10.70 5.78
N GLY A 866 -36.29 10.92 4.50
CA GLY A 866 -37.07 11.80 3.62
C GLY A 866 -36.71 13.28 3.72
N LYS A 867 -35.65 13.65 4.44
CA LYS A 867 -35.14 15.03 4.56
C LYS A 867 -34.20 15.38 3.38
N TRP A 868 -34.66 15.18 2.14
CA TRP A 868 -33.81 15.26 0.93
C TRP A 868 -33.23 16.64 0.67
N GLU A 869 -33.96 17.72 0.97
CA GLU A 869 -33.42 19.09 0.85
C GLU A 869 -32.29 19.35 1.82
N ALA A 870 -32.39 18.88 3.07
CA ALA A 870 -31.32 19.03 4.05
C ALA A 870 -30.09 18.21 3.64
N ALA A 871 -30.30 17.01 3.08
CA ALA A 871 -29.22 16.19 2.54
C ALA A 871 -28.53 16.88 1.35
N LEU A 872 -29.29 17.45 0.42
CA LEU A 872 -28.75 18.17 -0.73
C LEU A 872 -28.03 19.46 -0.31
N ASP A 873 -28.58 20.22 0.63
CA ASP A 873 -27.93 21.42 1.18
C ASP A 873 -26.59 21.05 1.81
N ALA A 874 -26.57 20.05 2.69
CA ALA A 874 -25.36 19.53 3.32
C ALA A 874 -24.30 19.09 2.29
N LEU A 875 -24.71 18.43 1.20
CA LEU A 875 -23.83 17.98 0.11
C LEU A 875 -23.33 19.13 -0.76
N CYS A 876 -24.04 20.25 -0.84
CA CYS A 876 -23.65 21.42 -1.64
C CYS A 876 -22.82 22.43 -0.84
N THR A 877 -22.95 22.45 0.50
CA THR A 877 -22.26 23.42 1.37
C THR A 877 -21.01 22.86 2.03
N HIS A 878 -20.89 21.54 2.17
CA HIS A 878 -19.72 20.88 2.75
C HIS A 878 -18.68 20.55 1.69
N ARG A 879 -17.40 20.65 2.06
CA ARG A 879 -16.28 20.26 1.19
C ARG A 879 -15.77 18.89 1.63
N PHE A 880 -15.99 17.88 0.81
CA PHE A 880 -15.49 16.53 1.04
C PHE A 880 -14.06 16.38 0.51
N HIS A 881 -13.22 15.73 1.31
CA HIS A 881 -11.90 15.30 0.92
C HIS A 881 -11.97 13.85 0.44
N PRO A 882 -11.32 13.46 -0.66
CA PRO A 882 -11.29 12.07 -1.08
C PRO A 882 -10.45 11.21 -0.13
N TRP A 883 -10.88 9.96 0.08
CA TRP A 883 -10.12 8.92 0.78
C TRP A 883 -10.22 7.60 0.03
N GLU A 884 -9.20 6.74 0.21
CA GLU A 884 -9.17 5.40 -0.38
C GLU A 884 -10.38 4.58 0.07
N GLY A 885 -11.24 4.18 -0.87
CA GLY A 885 -12.48 3.47 -0.61
C GLY A 885 -13.70 4.36 -0.39
N GLY A 886 -13.52 5.69 -0.39
CA GLY A 886 -14.60 6.66 -0.37
C GLY A 886 -15.27 6.89 -1.72
N GLU A 887 -14.63 6.45 -2.81
CA GLU A 887 -14.97 6.84 -4.17
C GLU A 887 -16.42 6.47 -4.53
N GLY A 888 -17.18 7.49 -4.92
CA GLY A 888 -18.56 7.36 -5.37
C GLY A 888 -19.58 7.48 -4.24
N LYS A 889 -19.17 7.53 -2.97
CA LYS A 889 -20.13 7.55 -1.84
C LYS A 889 -20.81 8.90 -1.70
N ALA A 890 -20.06 10.00 -1.80
CA ALA A 890 -20.63 11.36 -1.73
C ALA A 890 -21.52 11.65 -2.95
N SER A 891 -21.03 11.32 -4.15
CA SER A 891 -21.82 11.48 -5.39
C SER A 891 -23.06 10.58 -5.45
N ALA A 892 -23.03 9.38 -4.87
CA ALA A 892 -24.22 8.54 -4.75
C ALA A 892 -25.31 9.20 -3.89
N GLN A 893 -24.95 9.78 -2.74
CA GLN A 893 -25.91 10.50 -1.89
C GLN A 893 -26.47 11.76 -2.57
N TYR A 894 -25.64 12.46 -3.34
CA TYR A 894 -26.05 13.63 -4.15
C TYR A 894 -27.06 13.26 -5.23
N ARG A 895 -26.78 12.21 -6.01
CA ARG A 895 -27.71 11.70 -7.02
C ARG A 895 -29.01 11.24 -6.39
N TYR A 896 -28.94 10.51 -5.27
CA TYR A 896 -30.14 10.05 -4.57
C TYR A 896 -31.04 11.22 -4.17
N ALA A 897 -30.50 12.24 -3.49
CA ALA A 897 -31.27 13.41 -3.06
C ALA A 897 -31.95 14.12 -4.23
N LEU A 898 -31.21 14.39 -5.32
CA LEU A 898 -31.74 15.06 -6.52
C LEU A 898 -32.84 14.26 -7.21
N ILE A 899 -32.68 12.94 -7.35
CA ILE A 899 -33.67 12.09 -8.00
C ILE A 899 -34.95 12.01 -7.15
N ARG A 900 -34.83 11.91 -5.82
CA ARG A 900 -36.00 11.92 -4.92
C ARG A 900 -36.75 13.24 -4.97
N LEU A 901 -36.03 14.37 -5.00
CA LEU A 901 -36.63 15.68 -5.21
C LEU A 901 -37.34 15.76 -6.57
N ALA A 902 -36.67 15.35 -7.65
CA ALA A 902 -37.27 15.32 -8.98
C ALA A 902 -38.56 14.49 -9.05
N HIS A 903 -38.60 13.33 -8.40
CA HIS A 903 -39.80 12.50 -8.31
C HIS A 903 -40.96 13.24 -7.65
N ARG A 904 -40.71 13.90 -6.51
CA ARG A 904 -41.72 14.70 -5.81
C ARG A 904 -42.22 15.86 -6.67
N GLU A 905 -41.34 16.53 -7.41
CA GLU A 905 -41.71 17.61 -8.32
C GLU A 905 -42.56 17.11 -9.50
N LEU A 906 -42.25 15.93 -10.06
CA LEU A 906 -43.05 15.28 -11.09
C LEU A 906 -44.44 14.86 -10.60
N GLU A 907 -44.55 14.33 -9.39
CA GLU A 907 -45.84 14.00 -8.76
C GLU A 907 -46.68 15.25 -8.51
N ALA A 908 -46.03 16.38 -8.20
CA ALA A 908 -46.68 17.66 -8.01
C ALA A 908 -46.96 18.42 -9.33
N GLY A 909 -46.64 17.84 -10.49
CA GLY A 909 -46.86 18.44 -11.81
C GLY A 909 -45.95 19.63 -12.13
N ARG A 910 -44.74 19.66 -11.56
CA ARG A 910 -43.70 20.69 -11.79
C ARG A 910 -42.51 20.11 -12.57
N PRO A 911 -42.67 19.78 -13.86
CA PRO A 911 -41.64 19.09 -14.64
C PRO A 911 -40.38 19.94 -14.89
N HIS A 912 -40.47 21.28 -14.89
CA HIS A 912 -39.30 22.15 -15.03
C HIS A 912 -38.35 22.06 -13.82
N ASP A 913 -38.92 22.01 -12.60
CA ASP A 913 -38.14 21.89 -11.37
C ASP A 913 -37.50 20.49 -11.29
N ALA A 914 -38.24 19.46 -11.73
CA ALA A 914 -37.71 18.11 -11.88
C ALA A 914 -36.53 18.04 -12.88
N LEU A 915 -36.65 18.66 -14.06
CA LEU A 915 -35.57 18.70 -15.05
C LEU A 915 -34.32 19.40 -14.51
N THR A 916 -34.48 20.44 -13.69
CA THR A 916 -33.34 21.11 -13.04
C THR A 916 -32.59 20.13 -12.15
N CYS A 917 -33.29 19.37 -11.30
CA CYS A 917 -32.68 18.36 -10.43
C CYS A 917 -32.03 17.22 -11.22
N LEU A 918 -32.71 16.69 -12.24
CA LEU A 918 -32.23 15.57 -13.05
C LEU A 918 -31.02 15.94 -13.92
N THR A 919 -31.00 17.16 -14.47
CA THR A 919 -29.84 17.65 -15.23
C THR A 919 -28.61 17.76 -14.33
N ALA A 920 -28.82 18.18 -13.07
CA ALA A 920 -27.74 18.30 -12.09
C ALA A 920 -27.10 16.97 -11.70
N THR A 921 -27.72 15.80 -11.96
CA THR A 921 -27.09 14.49 -11.73
C THR A 921 -26.09 14.09 -12.81
N LEU A 922 -26.07 14.80 -13.94
CA LEU A 922 -25.21 14.47 -15.08
C LEU A 922 -23.75 14.94 -14.88
N SER A 923 -23.52 15.82 -13.91
CA SER A 923 -22.19 16.35 -13.51
C SER A 923 -22.12 16.48 -11.99
N TYR A 924 -20.93 16.40 -11.40
CA TYR A 924 -20.76 16.52 -9.96
C TYR A 924 -20.16 17.89 -9.59
N PRO A 925 -20.67 18.57 -8.55
CA PRO A 925 -20.08 19.82 -8.09
C PRO A 925 -18.74 19.56 -7.41
N GLU A 926 -17.80 20.50 -7.56
CA GLU A 926 -16.40 20.30 -7.16
C GLU A 926 -16.21 20.02 -5.67
N ASN A 927 -17.12 20.52 -4.82
CA ASN A 927 -17.05 20.36 -3.37
C ASN A 927 -17.31 18.91 -2.91
N LEU A 928 -17.81 18.02 -3.78
CA LEU A 928 -17.90 16.59 -3.46
C LEU A 928 -16.54 15.89 -3.47
N GLY A 929 -15.50 16.51 -4.03
CA GLY A 929 -14.17 15.89 -4.14
C GLY A 929 -14.10 14.74 -5.16
N GLU A 930 -15.18 14.47 -5.90
CA GLU A 930 -15.33 13.34 -6.82
C GLU A 930 -15.70 13.81 -8.24
N GLY A 931 -15.05 13.24 -9.26
CA GLY A 931 -15.45 13.42 -10.66
C GLY A 931 -16.23 12.23 -11.18
N LYS A 932 -17.00 12.41 -12.26
CA LYS A 932 -17.84 11.34 -12.81
C LYS A 932 -17.06 10.41 -13.73
N LEU A 933 -17.17 9.10 -13.53
CA LEU A 933 -16.61 8.12 -14.46
C LEU A 933 -17.54 7.95 -15.69
N PRO A 934 -17.00 7.73 -16.91
CA PRO A 934 -17.80 7.56 -18.11
C PRO A 934 -18.75 6.36 -18.11
N ASN A 935 -18.50 5.36 -17.25
CA ASN A 935 -19.28 4.14 -17.14
C ASN A 935 -20.37 4.18 -16.05
N VAL A 936 -20.54 5.31 -15.36
CA VAL A 936 -21.65 5.48 -14.38
C VAL A 936 -22.97 5.59 -15.15
N PRO A 937 -23.94 4.67 -14.93
CA PRO A 937 -25.20 4.69 -15.67
C PRO A 937 -26.11 5.85 -15.26
N ASP A 938 -26.63 6.58 -16.24
CA ASP A 938 -27.59 7.69 -16.07
C ASP A 938 -29.04 7.28 -16.42
N ASN A 939 -29.31 5.99 -16.59
CA ASN A 939 -30.58 5.49 -17.09
C ASN A 939 -31.79 5.93 -16.23
N GLU A 940 -31.65 5.97 -14.90
CA GLU A 940 -32.68 6.46 -13.99
C GLU A 940 -33.01 7.93 -14.25
N ALA A 941 -31.98 8.79 -14.31
CA ALA A 941 -32.13 10.21 -14.56
C ALA A 941 -32.76 10.45 -15.94
N HIS A 942 -32.23 9.81 -16.98
CA HIS A 942 -32.76 9.89 -18.35
C HIS A 942 -34.22 9.43 -18.43
N TYR A 943 -34.61 8.36 -17.73
CA TYR A 943 -36.00 7.91 -17.71
C TYR A 943 -36.93 9.00 -17.16
N TYR A 944 -36.59 9.58 -16.01
CA TYR A 944 -37.40 10.64 -15.43
C TYR A 944 -37.36 11.96 -16.23
N MET A 945 -36.27 12.25 -16.94
CA MET A 945 -36.22 13.39 -17.87
C MET A 945 -37.21 13.20 -19.02
N GLY A 946 -37.31 11.97 -19.56
CA GLY A 946 -38.33 11.62 -20.55
C GLY A 946 -39.75 11.83 -20.03
N ILE A 947 -40.04 11.42 -18.79
CA ILE A 947 -41.34 11.67 -18.14
C ILE A 947 -41.62 13.17 -17.99
N ALA A 948 -40.62 13.96 -17.57
CA ALA A 948 -40.76 15.41 -17.41
C ALA A 948 -41.11 16.10 -18.75
N TYR A 949 -40.36 15.80 -19.82
CA TYR A 949 -40.64 16.35 -21.15
C TYR A 949 -42.01 15.93 -21.67
N ARG A 950 -42.45 14.70 -21.38
CA ARG A 950 -43.80 14.26 -21.73
C ARG A 950 -44.88 15.03 -20.96
N GLN A 951 -44.71 15.30 -19.66
CA GLN A 951 -45.62 16.17 -18.90
C GLN A 951 -45.69 17.59 -19.49
N MET A 952 -44.58 18.07 -20.06
CA MET A 952 -44.49 19.35 -20.79
C MET A 952 -45.03 19.29 -22.23
N LYS A 953 -45.46 18.10 -22.70
CA LYS A 953 -45.92 17.84 -24.08
C LYS A 953 -44.83 18.00 -25.15
N GLU A 954 -43.57 17.82 -24.80
CA GLU A 954 -42.42 17.80 -25.71
C GLU A 954 -42.03 16.35 -26.07
N GLU A 955 -42.87 15.67 -26.85
CA GLU A 955 -42.75 14.21 -27.09
C GLU A 955 -41.47 13.79 -27.82
N GLU A 956 -40.92 14.66 -28.68
CA GLU A 956 -39.66 14.39 -29.40
C GLU A 956 -38.49 14.26 -28.42
N LYS A 957 -38.35 15.22 -27.50
CA LYS A 957 -37.34 15.16 -26.43
C LYS A 957 -37.62 14.03 -25.45
N ALA A 958 -38.89 13.79 -25.13
CA ALA A 958 -39.24 12.65 -24.27
C ALA A 958 -38.72 11.34 -24.89
N THR A 959 -38.94 11.15 -26.19
CA THR A 959 -38.47 9.98 -26.95
C THR A 959 -36.94 9.89 -26.96
N GLU A 960 -36.23 11.00 -27.15
CA GLU A 960 -34.77 11.06 -27.09
C GLU A 960 -34.23 10.54 -25.74
N TYR A 961 -34.77 11.04 -24.63
CA TYR A 961 -34.35 10.63 -23.30
C TYR A 961 -34.76 9.19 -22.96
N PHE A 962 -35.91 8.70 -23.44
CA PHE A 962 -36.24 7.28 -23.30
C PHE A 962 -35.29 6.38 -24.11
N LEU A 963 -34.82 6.81 -25.28
CA LEU A 963 -33.82 6.06 -26.05
C LEU A 963 -32.49 6.00 -25.30
N LEU A 964 -32.05 7.11 -24.69
CA LEU A 964 -30.87 7.14 -23.83
C LEU A 964 -31.04 6.20 -22.62
N ALA A 965 -32.18 6.28 -21.92
CA ALA A 965 -32.49 5.43 -20.77
C ALA A 965 -32.60 3.93 -21.12
N ALA A 966 -32.96 3.58 -22.36
CA ALA A 966 -33.06 2.21 -22.84
C ALA A 966 -31.72 1.62 -23.35
N SER A 967 -30.64 2.41 -23.37
CA SER A 967 -29.33 2.02 -23.89
C SER A 967 -28.37 1.51 -22.80
N GLY A 968 -27.22 0.96 -23.22
CA GLY A 968 -26.17 0.44 -22.33
C GLY A 968 -26.20 -1.08 -22.15
N PRO A 969 -25.39 -1.62 -21.21
CA PRO A 969 -25.35 -3.04 -20.89
C PRO A 969 -26.72 -3.59 -20.48
N GLN A 970 -27.01 -4.86 -20.79
CA GLN A 970 -28.29 -5.51 -20.46
C GLN A 970 -28.15 -6.70 -19.51
N GLU A 971 -26.94 -6.99 -19.05
CA GLU A 971 -26.66 -8.13 -18.18
C GLU A 971 -26.40 -7.64 -16.75
N PRO A 972 -27.10 -8.18 -15.74
CA PRO A 972 -26.82 -7.85 -14.35
C PRO A 972 -25.48 -8.41 -13.89
N GLY A 973 -24.76 -7.65 -13.06
CA GLY A 973 -23.51 -8.04 -12.42
C GLY A 973 -23.61 -8.07 -10.89
N SER A 974 -22.63 -8.70 -10.24
CA SER A 974 -22.47 -8.66 -8.78
C SER A 974 -21.95 -7.28 -8.35
N VAL A 975 -22.28 -6.88 -7.12
CA VAL A 975 -21.85 -5.60 -6.53
C VAL A 975 -21.17 -5.88 -5.21
N LEU A 976 -19.91 -6.29 -5.29
CA LEU A 976 -19.10 -6.59 -4.10
C LEU A 976 -18.10 -5.46 -3.84
N TYR A 977 -17.60 -4.79 -4.89
CA TYR A 977 -16.59 -3.73 -4.80
C TYR A 977 -17.17 -2.34 -5.04
N TYR A 978 -16.47 -1.30 -4.57
CA TYR A 978 -16.95 0.09 -4.65
C TYR A 978 -17.10 0.62 -6.08
N ASN A 979 -16.32 0.07 -7.03
CA ASN A 979 -16.37 0.43 -8.43
C ASN A 979 -17.33 -0.46 -9.26
N ASP A 980 -18.07 -1.37 -8.62
CA ASP A 980 -19.13 -2.13 -9.26
C ASP A 980 -20.40 -1.29 -9.30
N GLN A 981 -20.98 -1.12 -10.49
CA GLN A 981 -22.21 -0.37 -10.68
C GLN A 981 -23.41 -1.29 -10.38
N PRO A 982 -24.32 -0.90 -9.46
CA PRO A 982 -25.56 -1.63 -9.25
C PRO A 982 -26.35 -1.81 -10.54
N SER A 983 -26.94 -2.99 -10.73
CA SER A 983 -27.66 -3.34 -11.97
C SER A 983 -29.10 -2.81 -12.02
N ASP A 984 -29.47 -1.89 -11.14
CA ASP A 984 -30.81 -1.29 -11.09
C ASP A 984 -31.09 -0.38 -12.30
N PHE A 985 -30.07 0.10 -13.02
CA PHE A 985 -30.26 0.77 -14.31
C PHE A 985 -31.05 -0.08 -15.33
N ILE A 986 -31.00 -1.42 -15.26
CA ILE A 986 -31.75 -2.34 -16.12
C ILE A 986 -33.26 -2.21 -15.88
N PHE A 987 -33.68 -1.94 -14.64
CA PHE A 987 -35.09 -1.67 -14.34
C PHE A 987 -35.58 -0.42 -15.09
N TYR A 988 -34.77 0.64 -15.12
CA TYR A 988 -35.08 1.87 -15.84
C TYR A 988 -35.02 1.71 -17.36
N GLN A 989 -34.12 0.86 -17.89
CA GLN A 989 -34.16 0.45 -19.29
C GLN A 989 -35.48 -0.23 -19.63
N GLY A 990 -35.98 -1.11 -18.74
CA GLY A 990 -37.27 -1.77 -18.90
C GLY A 990 -38.43 -0.77 -18.92
N LEU A 991 -38.46 0.18 -17.99
CA LEU A 991 -39.47 1.24 -17.95
C LEU A 991 -39.42 2.11 -19.21
N ALA A 992 -38.24 2.55 -19.64
CA ALA A 992 -38.08 3.35 -20.86
C ALA A 992 -38.55 2.59 -22.12
N ASN A 993 -38.30 1.28 -22.21
CA ASN A 993 -38.80 0.46 -23.31
C ASN A 993 -40.34 0.36 -23.32
N LEU A 994 -41.01 0.38 -22.15
CA LEU A 994 -42.47 0.49 -22.11
C LEU A 994 -42.94 1.83 -22.71
N GLU A 995 -42.28 2.93 -22.35
CA GLU A 995 -42.62 4.27 -22.87
C GLU A 995 -42.36 4.43 -24.38
N LEU A 996 -41.44 3.63 -24.94
CA LEU A 996 -41.13 3.55 -26.36
C LEU A 996 -42.02 2.56 -27.13
N GLY A 997 -42.98 1.90 -26.48
CA GLY A 997 -43.85 0.90 -27.10
C GLY A 997 -43.13 -0.41 -27.46
N ARG A 998 -42.09 -0.79 -26.69
CA ARG A 998 -41.27 -2.01 -26.88
C ARG A 998 -41.47 -3.01 -25.72
N PRO A 999 -42.68 -3.59 -25.54
CA PRO A 999 -43.00 -4.41 -24.37
C PRO A 999 -42.17 -5.69 -24.24
N GLU A 1000 -41.72 -6.29 -25.36
CA GLU A 1000 -40.86 -7.48 -25.30
C GLU A 1000 -39.48 -7.16 -24.75
N ALA A 1001 -38.89 -6.02 -25.14
CA ALA A 1001 -37.62 -5.56 -24.61
C ALA A 1001 -37.72 -5.22 -23.11
N ALA A 1002 -38.84 -4.59 -22.70
CA ALA A 1002 -39.11 -4.31 -21.30
C ALA A 1002 -39.22 -5.59 -20.45
N ARG A 1003 -40.03 -6.57 -20.90
CA ARG A 1003 -40.17 -7.87 -20.21
C ARG A 1003 -38.83 -8.60 -20.11
N LYS A 1004 -38.01 -8.57 -21.16
CA LYS A 1004 -36.67 -9.15 -21.14
C LYS A 1004 -35.83 -8.55 -20.01
N ALA A 1005 -35.77 -7.22 -19.92
CA ALA A 1005 -35.01 -6.52 -18.87
C ALA A 1005 -35.47 -6.93 -17.46
N PHE A 1006 -36.78 -6.95 -17.19
CA PHE A 1006 -37.31 -7.34 -15.88
C PHE A 1006 -37.06 -8.82 -15.53
N HIS A 1007 -37.20 -9.73 -16.50
CA HIS A 1007 -36.90 -11.14 -16.30
C HIS A 1007 -35.41 -11.39 -16.07
N GLN A 1008 -34.51 -10.63 -16.71
CA GLN A 1008 -33.07 -10.75 -16.46
C GLN A 1008 -32.71 -10.43 -15.00
N LEU A 1009 -33.32 -9.40 -14.42
CA LEU A 1009 -33.14 -9.06 -12.99
C LEU A 1009 -33.61 -10.19 -12.06
N ILE A 1010 -34.82 -10.74 -12.31
CA ILE A 1010 -35.36 -11.85 -11.52
C ILE A 1010 -34.46 -13.09 -11.66
N PHE A 1011 -34.09 -13.44 -12.89
CA PHE A 1011 -33.28 -14.61 -13.17
C PHE A 1011 -31.93 -14.54 -12.46
N TYR A 1012 -31.25 -13.40 -12.50
CA TYR A 1012 -30.00 -13.21 -11.76
C TYR A 1012 -30.23 -13.41 -10.26
N GLY A 1013 -31.21 -12.71 -9.68
CA GLY A 1013 -31.45 -12.77 -8.25
C GLY A 1013 -31.92 -14.15 -7.78
N GLU A 1014 -32.62 -14.94 -8.60
CA GLU A 1014 -33.00 -16.33 -8.26
C GLU A 1014 -31.83 -17.31 -8.40
N LYS A 1015 -31.01 -17.13 -9.44
CA LYS A 1015 -29.84 -17.97 -9.69
C LYS A 1015 -28.80 -17.85 -8.58
N HIS A 1016 -28.55 -16.63 -8.09
CA HIS A 1016 -27.47 -16.31 -7.17
C HIS A 1016 -27.90 -16.20 -5.70
N LEU A 1017 -29.19 -16.41 -5.38
CA LEU A 1017 -29.73 -16.22 -4.01
C LEU A 1017 -29.07 -17.12 -2.95
N PHE A 1018 -28.65 -18.31 -3.37
CA PHE A 1018 -28.12 -19.35 -2.49
C PHE A 1018 -26.62 -19.59 -2.70
N ASP A 1019 -25.96 -18.73 -3.47
CA ASP A 1019 -24.52 -18.77 -3.63
C ASP A 1019 -23.85 -18.39 -2.29
N GLU A 1020 -22.76 -19.07 -1.97
CA GLU A 1020 -21.91 -18.70 -0.83
C GLU A 1020 -21.10 -17.47 -1.21
N ALA A 1021 -21.35 -16.36 -0.51
CA ALA A 1021 -20.61 -15.13 -0.72
C ALA A 1021 -19.22 -15.23 -0.08
N ALA A 1022 -18.20 -14.94 -0.87
CA ALA A 1022 -16.82 -14.84 -0.40
C ALA A 1022 -16.22 -13.51 -0.88
N TYR A 1023 -15.21 -13.03 -0.15
CA TYR A 1023 -14.36 -11.95 -0.65
C TYR A 1023 -13.59 -12.45 -1.87
N ASP A 1024 -13.44 -11.60 -2.89
CA ASP A 1024 -12.60 -11.90 -4.05
C ASP A 1024 -11.16 -12.09 -3.57
N PHE A 1025 -10.55 -13.17 -4.05
CA PHE A 1025 -9.15 -13.48 -3.82
C PHE A 1025 -8.25 -12.35 -4.35
N PHE A 1026 -8.64 -11.71 -5.47
CA PHE A 1026 -7.89 -10.61 -6.07
C PHE A 1026 -8.44 -9.22 -5.72
N ALA A 1027 -9.13 -9.07 -4.58
CA ALA A 1027 -9.62 -7.79 -4.11
C ALA A 1027 -8.45 -6.79 -3.97
N VAL A 1028 -8.43 -5.74 -4.79
CA VAL A 1028 -7.35 -4.73 -4.77
C VAL A 1028 -7.58 -3.71 -3.68
N SER A 1029 -8.80 -3.22 -3.52
CA SER A 1029 -9.14 -2.27 -2.46
C SER A 1029 -10.54 -2.62 -1.93
N LEU A 1030 -10.61 -2.92 -0.63
CA LEU A 1030 -11.88 -3.03 0.07
C LEU A 1030 -12.14 -1.69 0.77
N PRO A 1031 -13.25 -1.02 0.47
CA PRO A 1031 -13.40 0.43 0.60
C PRO A 1031 -13.53 0.98 2.03
N GLU A 1032 -13.62 0.13 3.05
CA GLU A 1032 -14.10 0.56 4.35
C GLU A 1032 -13.07 0.36 5.46
N ILE A 1033 -12.61 1.49 6.03
CA ILE A 1033 -11.89 1.56 7.31
C ILE A 1033 -12.93 1.37 8.43
N GLU A 1034 -13.59 0.22 8.44
CA GLU A 1034 -14.59 -0.13 9.44
C GLU A 1034 -14.05 -1.21 10.38
N VAL A 1035 -14.26 -0.99 11.68
CA VAL A 1035 -13.75 -1.87 12.74
C VAL A 1035 -14.71 -3.01 13.07
N PHE A 1036 -15.98 -2.85 12.70
CA PHE A 1036 -16.99 -3.90 12.79
C PHE A 1036 -17.06 -4.64 11.46
N GLN A 1037 -16.97 -5.97 11.49
CA GLN A 1037 -16.99 -6.78 10.27
C GLN A 1037 -18.38 -6.75 9.61
N ASP A 1038 -18.41 -6.70 8.28
CA ASP A 1038 -19.63 -6.78 7.50
C ASP A 1038 -20.08 -8.25 7.30
N ASP A 1039 -21.38 -8.46 7.11
CA ASP A 1039 -21.97 -9.74 6.73
C ASP A 1039 -22.16 -9.79 5.21
N ILE A 1040 -21.12 -10.26 4.52
CA ILE A 1040 -21.10 -10.35 3.05
C ILE A 1040 -22.18 -11.28 2.51
N GLN A 1041 -22.59 -12.30 3.26
CA GLN A 1041 -23.65 -13.20 2.85
C GLN A 1041 -24.99 -12.49 2.89
N LEU A 1042 -25.25 -11.73 3.96
CA LEU A 1042 -26.45 -10.90 4.07
C LEU A 1042 -26.52 -9.87 2.94
N ARG A 1043 -25.42 -9.14 2.67
CA ARG A 1043 -25.33 -8.15 1.60
C ARG A 1043 -25.63 -8.76 0.22
N SER A 1044 -25.02 -9.91 -0.10
CA SER A 1044 -25.27 -10.64 -1.35
C SER A 1044 -26.75 -11.05 -1.48
N THR A 1045 -27.30 -11.64 -0.41
CA THR A 1045 -28.71 -12.09 -0.35
C THR A 1045 -29.68 -10.92 -0.53
N GLN A 1046 -29.41 -9.78 0.12
CA GLN A 1046 -30.23 -8.58 -0.01
C GLN A 1046 -30.17 -7.99 -1.42
N TYR A 1047 -28.99 -7.93 -2.04
CA TYR A 1047 -28.86 -7.46 -3.42
C TYR A 1047 -29.65 -8.34 -4.40
N CYS A 1048 -29.57 -9.68 -4.27
CA CYS A 1048 -30.37 -10.61 -5.07
C CYS A 1048 -31.87 -10.37 -4.90
N ASN A 1049 -32.33 -10.18 -3.66
CA ASN A 1049 -33.74 -9.89 -3.37
C ASN A 1049 -34.17 -8.51 -3.88
N TYR A 1050 -33.28 -7.51 -3.88
CA TYR A 1050 -33.52 -6.20 -4.46
C TYR A 1050 -33.74 -6.30 -5.99
N LEU A 1051 -32.89 -7.02 -6.73
CA LEU A 1051 -33.09 -7.23 -8.17
C LEU A 1051 -34.39 -7.98 -8.48
N ARG A 1052 -34.75 -8.99 -7.67
CA ARG A 1052 -36.04 -9.69 -7.77
C ARG A 1052 -37.22 -8.75 -7.53
N ALA A 1053 -37.10 -7.84 -6.57
CA ALA A 1053 -38.13 -6.85 -6.26
C ALA A 1053 -38.32 -5.86 -7.43
N LEU A 1054 -37.22 -5.39 -8.03
CA LEU A 1054 -37.23 -4.52 -9.22
C LEU A 1054 -37.90 -5.20 -10.42
N GLY A 1055 -37.52 -6.44 -10.72
CA GLY A 1055 -38.13 -7.17 -11.83
C GLY A 1055 -39.60 -7.48 -11.61
N ALA A 1056 -39.99 -7.87 -10.39
CA ALA A 1056 -41.40 -8.07 -10.01
C ALA A 1056 -42.22 -6.78 -10.16
N LEU A 1057 -41.67 -5.64 -9.70
CA LEU A 1057 -42.28 -4.32 -9.86
C LEU A 1057 -42.48 -3.98 -11.34
N GLY A 1058 -41.48 -4.22 -12.19
CA GLY A 1058 -41.55 -3.95 -13.62
C GLY A 1058 -42.58 -4.80 -14.37
N LEU A 1059 -42.80 -6.04 -13.92
CA LEU A 1059 -43.85 -6.93 -14.45
C LEU A 1059 -45.25 -6.62 -13.90
N GLY A 1060 -45.39 -5.67 -12.97
CA GLY A 1060 -46.66 -5.34 -12.33
C GLY A 1060 -47.04 -6.26 -11.16
N GLU A 1061 -46.14 -7.12 -10.70
CA GLU A 1061 -46.33 -8.02 -9.55
C GLU A 1061 -46.16 -7.26 -8.20
N LYS A 1062 -46.98 -6.22 -7.99
CA LYS A 1062 -46.82 -5.25 -6.87
C LYS A 1062 -46.74 -5.88 -5.48
N GLU A 1063 -47.58 -6.87 -5.18
CA GLU A 1063 -47.60 -7.53 -3.86
C GLU A 1063 -46.28 -8.27 -3.56
N LYS A 1064 -45.74 -8.96 -4.57
CA LYS A 1064 -44.47 -9.68 -4.46
C LYS A 1064 -43.31 -8.71 -4.30
N ALA A 1065 -43.26 -7.64 -5.10
CA ALA A 1065 -42.26 -6.58 -4.96
C ALA A 1065 -42.33 -5.93 -3.58
N ALA A 1066 -43.53 -5.61 -3.07
CA ALA A 1066 -43.73 -5.05 -1.74
C ALA A 1066 -43.24 -5.98 -0.62
N GLY A 1067 -43.51 -7.29 -0.74
CA GLY A 1067 -43.03 -8.29 0.21
C GLY A 1067 -41.49 -8.35 0.25
N LEU A 1068 -40.85 -8.35 -0.91
CA LEU A 1068 -39.38 -8.34 -1.00
C LEU A 1068 -38.77 -7.05 -0.44
N PHE A 1069 -39.29 -5.88 -0.81
CA PHE A 1069 -38.79 -4.60 -0.27
C PHE A 1069 -38.96 -4.50 1.25
N ARG A 1070 -40.09 -4.96 1.81
CA ARG A 1070 -40.26 -5.00 3.28
C ARG A 1070 -39.26 -5.95 3.93
N GLY A 1071 -39.05 -7.13 3.35
CA GLY A 1071 -38.06 -8.08 3.85
C GLY A 1071 -36.62 -7.52 3.85
N LEU A 1072 -36.26 -6.69 2.86
CA LEU A 1072 -34.99 -5.96 2.86
C LEU A 1072 -34.89 -4.99 4.05
N LEU A 1073 -35.94 -4.19 4.27
CA LEU A 1073 -35.98 -3.17 5.33
C LEU A 1073 -36.07 -3.76 6.74
N GLU A 1074 -36.64 -4.95 6.90
CA GLU A 1074 -36.62 -5.71 8.16
C GLU A 1074 -35.21 -6.17 8.57
N LYS A 1075 -34.29 -6.27 7.61
CA LYS A 1075 -32.89 -6.68 7.82
C LYS A 1075 -31.92 -5.50 7.79
N GLN A 1076 -32.23 -4.47 7.02
CA GLN A 1076 -31.44 -3.25 6.90
C GLN A 1076 -32.38 -2.05 6.65
N ALA A 1077 -32.63 -1.29 7.69
CA ALA A 1077 -33.58 -0.18 7.69
C ALA A 1077 -33.15 0.96 6.75
N ASP A 1078 -31.85 1.13 6.51
CA ASP A 1078 -31.28 2.16 5.63
C ASP A 1078 -31.04 1.67 4.18
N TYR A 1079 -31.65 0.57 3.75
CA TYR A 1079 -31.54 0.09 2.36
C TYR A 1079 -32.25 1.06 1.38
N GLN A 1080 -31.52 2.06 0.90
CA GLN A 1080 -32.02 3.21 0.13
C GLN A 1080 -32.82 2.86 -1.14
N GLY A 1081 -32.42 1.80 -1.86
CA GLY A 1081 -33.14 1.34 -3.06
C GLY A 1081 -34.55 0.81 -2.75
N ALA A 1082 -34.72 0.12 -1.62
CA ALA A 1082 -36.02 -0.35 -1.16
C ALA A 1082 -36.88 0.81 -0.65
N LEU A 1083 -36.28 1.75 0.11
CA LEU A 1083 -36.96 2.98 0.56
C LEU A 1083 -37.46 3.83 -0.61
N ALA A 1084 -36.71 3.89 -1.71
CA ALA A 1084 -37.07 4.69 -2.88
C ALA A 1084 -38.30 4.17 -3.64
N LEU A 1085 -38.49 2.86 -3.67
CA LEU A 1085 -39.47 2.21 -4.55
C LEU A 1085 -40.67 1.61 -3.80
N LEU A 1086 -40.62 1.52 -2.47
CA LEU A 1086 -41.72 0.99 -1.66
C LEU A 1086 -43.03 1.79 -1.82
N ASP A 1087 -42.96 3.07 -2.15
CA ASP A 1087 -44.17 3.87 -2.40
C ASP A 1087 -44.81 3.56 -3.75
N ARG A 1088 -44.07 3.01 -4.73
CA ARG A 1088 -44.58 2.67 -6.07
C ARG A 1088 -45.34 1.35 -6.13
N VAL A 1089 -45.25 0.54 -5.07
CA VAL A 1089 -46.02 -0.72 -4.90
C VAL A 1089 -47.32 -0.51 -4.11
N LYS A 1090 -47.55 0.69 -3.56
CA LYS A 1090 -48.87 1.12 -3.07
C LYS A 1090 -49.81 1.34 -4.26
#